data_AF-A0A6P7T5F6-F1
#
_entry.id   AF-A0A6P7T5F6-F1
#
_cell.length_a   1.000
_cell.length_b   1.000
_cell.length_c   1.000
_cell.angle_alpha   90.00
_cell.angle_beta   90.00
_cell.angle_gamma   90.00
#
_symmetry.space_group_name_H-M   'P 1'
#
loop_
_entity.id
_entity.type
_entity.pdbx_description
1 polymer ?
#
loop_
_entity_poly.entity_id
_entity_poly.type
_entity_poly.pdbx_seq_one_letter_code
_entity_poly.pdbx_strand_id
1 'polypeptide(L)'
;MTESERRPNFSALTNSSNGISRHHASPLNAANRPAAAKKLVIKNFKDKPKLPENYQQDTWQKLKEAVEAIHNSHSIKSCLEELYQAVENLCSHKMSATIYEQLKHVCESHVQSNLQQFLGKTMGYEMFLKAINNCWQDHCRQMIMIRSIFLFLDRTYVLQNSAVLSIWDMGLDLFRTHIISHQVVQAKTVSGLLQLIERERAGEAVDRQLLKSLLRMLSDLQIYQEAFEKKFLEATDQLYAAEGHLLMQERDVPEYLAHVDKRLNEESERLLHYLDQSTKKPLISCVEKQLLEQHLSLMLQKGLEHLLNENRISDLTLMYQLFSRVKEGLKELCYAFAIYIKGTGRLIVMNTENDPEKDKELVQTLLDFKDKIDNINAVCFQKNDRFVNTMKESFEHFINQRQNKPAELIAKYVDYKLRAGNKEATEEELERLLDKIMVLFRFIHGKDMFEAFYKKDLAKRLIVGKSASVDAEKSMLSKLKQECGAAFTSKLEGMFKDMELSKDIMLNFKHHMPARSQPGGIDLTVNILTMGYWPTYPHMEVHLPVEMVQYQEIFKKFYLGKHSGRKLQWQPTLGHCVLKAEFSNGKKELQVSLFQTLCFLLFNDGDEFTFEDIKQATAIEDSELRRTLQSLACGKARVLLKVPKGRDVEDGDKFVFNDDFKHKLFRIKINQIQMKETQEENTSTTEGVFQDRQYQVDAAIVRIMKTRKTLSHNLLISELYNQLKFPVKPADLKKRIESLIDRDYMERDKDNPNTYHYVA
;
A
#
# COMPACT_ATOMS: atom_id res chain seq x y z
N MET A 1 -14.34 38.75 -11.77
CA MET A 1 -13.46 39.65 -11.00
C MET A 1 -12.24 38.82 -10.62
N THR A 2 -11.03 39.04 -11.09
CA THR A 2 -10.38 40.15 -11.79
C THR A 2 -9.25 39.56 -12.66
N GLU A 3 -9.06 40.08 -13.86
CA GLU A 3 -7.95 39.78 -14.77
C GLU A 3 -6.60 40.07 -14.09
N SER A 4 -5.60 39.21 -14.34
CA SER A 4 -4.20 39.52 -13.98
C SER A 4 -3.31 39.29 -15.20
N GLU A 5 -3.10 40.37 -15.95
CA GLU A 5 -2.00 40.50 -16.91
C GLU A 5 -0.67 40.43 -16.15
N ARG A 6 0.12 39.38 -16.38
CA ARG A 6 1.52 39.31 -15.94
C ARG A 6 2.40 39.97 -17.00
N ARG A 7 2.75 41.23 -16.77
CA ARG A 7 3.97 41.84 -17.34
C ARG A 7 5.19 41.33 -16.55
N PRO A 8 6.29 40.92 -17.19
CA PRO A 8 7.54 40.69 -16.47
C PRO A 8 8.19 42.03 -16.12
N ASN A 9 8.40 42.23 -14.81
CA ASN A 9 9.13 43.34 -14.21
C ASN A 9 10.58 43.37 -14.69
N PHE A 10 10.97 44.49 -15.31
CA PHE A 10 12.32 45.02 -15.22
C PHE A 10 12.49 45.66 -13.84
N SER A 11 13.51 45.23 -13.11
CA SER A 11 14.39 46.03 -12.21
C SER A 11 14.77 45.25 -10.94
N ALA A 12 16.06 44.90 -10.82
CA ALA A 12 16.82 44.90 -9.56
C ALA A 12 18.22 44.29 -9.79
N LEU A 13 19.19 45.15 -10.09
CA LEU A 13 20.53 45.01 -9.55
C LEU A 13 20.88 46.38 -8.94
N THR A 14 20.95 46.42 -7.62
CA THR A 14 21.36 47.57 -6.81
C THR A 14 22.64 47.25 -6.04
N ASN A 15 23.34 48.34 -5.72
CA ASN A 15 24.26 48.59 -4.60
C ASN A 15 25.78 48.45 -4.78
N SER A 16 26.41 49.64 -4.85
CA SER A 16 27.47 50.18 -3.95
C SER A 16 28.85 49.50 -3.99
N SER A 17 30.02 50.13 -3.80
CA SER A 17 30.47 51.45 -3.31
C SER A 17 32.00 51.57 -3.50
N ASN A 18 32.55 52.78 -3.24
CA ASN A 18 33.96 53.16 -2.93
C ASN A 18 34.83 53.65 -4.10
N GLY A 19 35.48 54.83 -4.07
CA GLY A 19 35.66 55.90 -3.06
C GLY A 19 36.18 57.18 -3.75
N ILE A 20 35.71 58.37 -3.37
CA ILE A 20 36.34 59.37 -2.49
C ILE A 20 37.75 59.85 -2.92
N SER A 21 37.84 61.13 -3.31
CA SER A 21 38.72 62.15 -2.70
C SER A 21 38.22 63.55 -3.08
N ARG A 22 37.41 64.23 -2.25
CA ARG A 22 37.76 65.30 -1.29
C ARG A 22 38.82 66.31 -1.76
N HIS A 23 38.43 67.58 -1.84
CA HIS A 23 38.90 68.70 -0.99
C HIS A 23 37.88 69.86 -1.13
N HIS A 24 37.16 70.22 -0.05
CA HIS A 24 37.38 71.41 0.83
C HIS A 24 37.45 72.75 0.04
N ALA A 25 36.68 73.81 0.33
CA ALA A 25 35.89 74.21 1.50
C ALA A 25 34.83 75.28 1.11
N SER A 26 33.75 75.38 1.89
CA SER A 26 32.84 76.55 1.95
C SER A 26 33.46 77.66 2.83
N PRO A 27 32.79 78.81 3.11
CA PRO A 27 31.56 79.40 2.55
C PRO A 27 31.73 80.90 2.18
N LEU A 28 30.74 81.52 1.52
CA LEU A 28 30.32 82.91 1.78
C LEU A 28 28.99 83.23 1.07
N ASN A 29 27.95 83.34 1.89
CA ASN A 29 26.83 84.29 1.86
C ASN A 29 25.99 84.47 0.58
N ALA A 30 24.82 83.81 0.61
CA ALA A 30 23.47 84.39 0.47
C ALA A 30 23.22 85.51 -0.56
N ALA A 31 22.66 85.12 -1.72
CA ALA A 31 21.46 85.72 -2.34
C ALA A 31 21.11 84.98 -3.65
N ASN A 32 20.39 83.85 -3.59
CA ASN A 32 20.02 83.06 -4.77
C ASN A 32 18.55 83.29 -5.18
N ARG A 33 18.34 84.05 -6.26
CA ARG A 33 17.23 83.86 -7.21
C ARG A 33 17.81 83.26 -8.49
N PRO A 34 17.21 82.23 -9.12
CA PRO A 34 17.76 81.64 -10.34
C PRO A 34 17.72 82.65 -11.48
N ALA A 35 18.90 83.00 -12.00
CA ALA A 35 19.07 83.85 -13.16
C ALA A 35 18.42 83.22 -14.40
N ALA A 36 17.64 84.01 -15.14
CA ALA A 36 17.16 83.65 -16.46
C ALA A 36 18.35 83.31 -17.37
N ALA A 37 18.26 82.20 -18.10
CA ALA A 37 19.29 81.77 -19.04
C ALA A 37 19.63 82.90 -20.03
N LYS A 38 20.91 83.34 -20.06
CA LYS A 38 21.40 84.34 -21.01
C LYS A 38 21.29 83.77 -22.43
N LYS A 39 20.48 84.40 -23.28
CA LYS A 39 20.41 84.09 -24.73
C LYS A 39 21.70 84.58 -25.41
N LEU A 40 22.43 83.68 -26.05
CA LEU A 40 23.58 83.99 -26.90
C LEU A 40 23.09 84.34 -28.31
N VAL A 41 23.60 85.43 -28.89
CA VAL A 41 23.33 85.85 -30.27
C VAL A 41 24.61 85.67 -31.07
N ILE A 42 24.57 84.81 -32.10
CA ILE A 42 25.69 84.59 -33.01
C ILE A 42 25.81 85.82 -33.92
N LYS A 43 26.92 86.56 -33.81
CA LYS A 43 27.19 87.71 -34.69
C LYS A 43 27.51 87.21 -36.11
N ASN A 44 26.98 87.89 -37.13
CA ASN A 44 27.14 87.58 -38.57
C ASN A 44 26.48 86.27 -39.07
N PHE A 45 25.33 85.87 -38.49
CA PHE A 45 24.53 84.76 -39.02
C PHE A 45 23.77 85.20 -40.30
N LYS A 46 24.44 85.11 -41.46
CA LYS A 46 23.85 85.38 -42.79
C LYS A 46 22.97 84.18 -43.20
N ASP A 47 21.66 84.30 -42.91
CA ASP A 47 20.57 83.37 -43.20
C ASP A 47 20.71 81.92 -42.69
N LYS A 48 19.59 81.35 -42.24
CA LYS A 48 19.53 79.90 -41.93
C LYS A 48 19.75 79.16 -43.26
N PRO A 49 20.68 78.18 -43.35
CA PRO A 49 20.75 77.32 -44.53
C PRO A 49 19.38 76.68 -44.74
N LYS A 50 18.74 77.03 -45.86
CA LYS A 50 17.48 76.43 -46.29
C LYS A 50 17.83 75.13 -47.01
N LEU A 51 17.16 74.05 -46.64
CA LEU A 51 17.25 72.80 -47.37
C LEU A 51 16.85 73.04 -48.83
N PRO A 52 17.49 72.35 -49.81
CA PRO A 52 16.98 72.31 -51.18
C PRO A 52 15.50 71.90 -51.19
N GLU A 53 14.67 72.52 -52.03
CA GLU A 53 13.22 72.23 -52.08
C GLU A 53 12.92 70.74 -52.36
N ASN A 54 13.80 70.05 -53.08
CA ASN A 54 13.68 68.63 -53.42
C ASN A 54 14.41 67.67 -52.45
N TYR A 55 15.06 68.18 -51.39
CA TYR A 55 15.90 67.35 -50.51
C TYR A 55 15.13 66.21 -49.85
N GLN A 56 13.88 66.45 -49.44
CA GLN A 56 13.02 65.42 -48.85
C GLN A 56 12.69 64.32 -49.85
N GLN A 57 12.29 64.69 -51.08
CA GLN A 57 11.89 63.72 -52.11
C GLN A 57 13.09 62.92 -52.60
N ASP A 58 14.24 63.55 -52.84
CA ASP A 58 15.45 62.89 -53.32
C ASP A 58 16.03 61.94 -52.25
N THR A 59 16.03 62.35 -50.98
CA THR A 59 16.53 61.52 -49.88
C THR A 59 15.59 60.36 -49.58
N TRP A 60 14.27 60.59 -49.62
CA TRP A 60 13.29 59.52 -49.50
C TRP A 60 13.37 58.54 -50.67
N GLN A 61 13.56 59.01 -51.91
CA GLN A 61 13.69 58.15 -53.08
C GLN A 61 14.90 57.21 -52.96
N LYS A 62 16.04 57.71 -52.46
CA LYS A 62 17.21 56.87 -52.14
C LYS A 62 16.92 55.82 -51.08
N LEU A 63 16.19 56.18 -50.02
CA LEU A 63 15.79 55.24 -48.96
C LEU A 63 14.79 54.20 -49.46
N LYS A 64 13.83 54.62 -50.29
CA LYS A 64 12.84 53.76 -50.93
C LYS A 64 13.51 52.73 -51.85
N GLU A 65 14.45 53.16 -52.69
CA GLU A 65 15.23 52.27 -53.55
C GLU A 65 16.04 51.25 -52.74
N ALA A 66 16.60 51.66 -51.60
CA ALA A 66 17.30 50.74 -50.70
C ALA A 66 16.34 49.70 -50.06
N VAL A 67 15.16 50.12 -49.62
CA VAL A 67 14.13 49.23 -49.07
C VAL A 67 13.60 48.27 -50.14
N GLU A 68 13.32 48.74 -51.35
CA GLU A 68 12.90 47.90 -52.49
C GLU A 68 14.01 46.93 -52.92
N ALA A 69 15.28 47.34 -52.87
CA ALA A 69 16.41 46.44 -53.10
C ALA A 69 16.47 45.33 -52.04
N ILE A 70 16.29 45.66 -50.76
CA ILE A 70 16.24 44.68 -49.66
C ILE A 70 15.09 43.69 -49.86
N HIS A 71 13.88 44.18 -50.12
CA HIS A 71 12.70 43.33 -50.35
C HIS A 71 12.86 42.38 -51.53
N ASN A 72 13.48 42.84 -52.62
CA ASN A 72 13.74 42.01 -53.80
C ASN A 72 15.05 41.20 -53.69
N SER A 73 15.71 41.16 -52.53
CA SER A 73 17.00 40.49 -52.32
C SER A 73 18.12 40.91 -53.29
N HIS A 74 18.12 42.18 -53.72
CA HIS A 74 19.16 42.80 -54.54
C HIS A 74 20.19 43.55 -53.68
N SER A 75 21.40 43.75 -54.22
CA SER A 75 22.44 44.54 -53.56
C SER A 75 22.09 46.04 -53.53
N ILE A 76 22.23 46.67 -52.36
CA ILE A 76 22.04 48.10 -52.17
C ILE A 76 23.19 48.87 -52.85
N LYS A 77 22.88 49.92 -53.62
CA LYS A 77 23.88 50.73 -54.34
C LYS A 77 24.64 51.72 -53.44
N SER A 78 24.04 52.14 -52.33
CA SER A 78 24.57 53.13 -51.38
C SER A 78 25.07 52.45 -50.09
N CYS A 79 26.03 53.07 -49.38
CA CYS A 79 26.54 52.52 -48.13
C CYS A 79 25.48 52.58 -47.01
N LEU A 80 25.43 51.55 -46.14
CA LEU A 80 24.48 51.50 -45.01
C LEU A 80 24.63 52.71 -44.06
N GLU A 81 25.85 53.20 -43.87
CA GLU A 81 26.15 54.38 -43.05
C GLU A 81 25.57 55.66 -43.67
N GLU A 82 25.65 55.81 -44.99
CA GLU A 82 25.07 56.95 -45.70
C GLU A 82 23.55 56.95 -45.62
N LEU A 83 22.93 55.77 -45.71
CA LEU A 83 21.48 55.61 -45.55
C LEU A 83 21.03 55.89 -44.12
N TYR A 84 21.80 55.44 -43.11
CA TYR A 84 21.53 55.76 -41.71
C TYR A 84 21.61 57.27 -41.43
N GLN A 85 22.68 57.93 -41.90
CA GLN A 85 22.84 59.38 -41.75
C GLN A 85 21.75 60.16 -42.52
N ALA A 86 21.30 59.65 -43.66
CA ALA A 86 20.16 60.21 -44.38
C ALA A 86 18.87 60.17 -43.54
N VAL A 87 18.60 59.06 -42.86
CA VAL A 87 17.46 58.94 -41.92
C VAL A 87 17.62 59.87 -40.72
N GLU A 88 18.83 59.97 -40.13
CA GLU A 88 19.13 60.86 -39.01
C GLU A 88 18.89 62.33 -39.35
N ASN A 89 19.39 62.78 -40.50
CA ASN A 89 19.21 64.14 -40.98
C ASN A 89 17.73 64.46 -41.23
N LEU A 90 16.99 63.57 -41.89
CA LEU A 90 15.56 63.74 -42.12
C LEU A 90 14.75 63.78 -40.81
N CYS A 91 15.09 62.94 -39.84
CA CYS A 91 14.44 62.94 -38.52
C CYS A 91 14.73 64.25 -37.74
N SER A 92 15.95 64.78 -37.85
CA SER A 92 16.36 66.05 -37.22
C SER A 92 15.58 67.26 -37.75
N HIS A 93 15.05 67.17 -38.98
CA HIS A 93 14.19 68.19 -39.60
C HIS A 93 12.69 68.03 -39.28
N LYS A 94 12.32 67.27 -38.24
CA LYS A 94 10.93 67.01 -37.80
C LYS A 94 10.05 66.28 -38.82
N MET A 95 10.65 65.55 -39.76
CA MET A 95 9.92 64.79 -40.80
C MET A 95 9.67 63.32 -40.42
N SER A 96 9.91 62.93 -39.16
CA SER A 96 9.90 61.53 -38.71
C SER A 96 8.56 60.80 -38.91
N ALA A 97 7.43 61.47 -38.70
CA ALA A 97 6.09 60.88 -38.86
C ALA A 97 5.81 60.46 -40.31
N THR A 98 6.10 61.36 -41.26
CA THR A 98 5.89 61.11 -42.69
C THR A 98 6.77 59.98 -43.19
N ILE A 99 8.02 59.89 -42.72
CA ILE A 99 8.96 58.82 -43.11
C ILE A 99 8.48 57.46 -42.60
N TYR A 100 7.97 57.41 -41.37
CA TYR A 100 7.41 56.18 -40.81
C TYR A 100 6.19 55.69 -41.62
N GLU A 101 5.25 56.58 -41.96
CA GLU A 101 4.10 56.24 -42.80
C GLU A 101 4.51 55.78 -44.21
N GLN A 102 5.47 56.47 -44.83
CA GLN A 102 5.96 56.08 -46.14
C GLN A 102 6.70 54.74 -46.11
N LEU A 103 7.50 54.46 -45.07
CA LEU A 103 8.15 53.17 -44.87
C LEU A 103 7.12 52.06 -44.69
N LYS A 104 6.11 52.30 -43.84
CA LYS A 104 5.00 51.37 -43.64
C LYS A 104 4.32 51.03 -44.98
N HIS A 105 4.00 52.04 -45.79
CA HIS A 105 3.34 51.84 -47.09
C HIS A 105 4.20 51.01 -48.06
N VAL A 106 5.52 51.24 -48.11
CA VAL A 106 6.42 50.45 -48.98
C VAL A 106 6.48 48.99 -48.52
N CYS A 107 6.62 48.76 -47.21
CA CYS A 107 6.59 47.40 -46.65
C CYS A 107 5.23 46.71 -46.87
N GLU A 108 4.13 47.43 -46.66
CA GLU A 108 2.78 46.90 -46.83
C GLU A 108 2.51 46.46 -48.28
N SER A 109 2.89 47.29 -49.26
CA SER A 109 2.74 46.96 -50.68
C SER A 109 3.55 45.71 -51.06
N HIS A 110 4.77 45.56 -50.53
CA HIS A 110 5.59 44.38 -50.76
C HIS A 110 4.96 43.12 -50.14
N VAL A 111 4.53 43.18 -48.87
CA VAL A 111 3.90 42.04 -48.20
C VAL A 111 2.61 41.61 -48.92
N GLN A 112 1.79 42.55 -49.39
CA GLN A 112 0.60 42.24 -50.20
C GLN A 112 0.95 41.56 -51.52
N SER A 113 2.02 41.99 -52.20
CA SER A 113 2.46 41.34 -53.45
C SER A 113 2.87 39.88 -53.21
N ASN A 114 3.48 39.58 -52.05
CA ASN A 114 3.85 38.23 -51.64
C ASN A 114 2.66 37.33 -51.36
N LEU A 115 1.44 37.86 -51.14
CA LEU A 115 0.25 37.02 -50.95
C LEU A 115 -0.10 36.20 -52.21
N GLN A 116 0.15 36.75 -53.40
CA GLN A 116 -0.24 36.10 -54.66
C GLN A 116 0.43 34.73 -54.86
N GLN A 117 1.63 34.52 -54.30
CA GLN A 117 2.35 33.26 -54.39
C GLN A 117 1.65 32.11 -53.64
N PHE A 118 0.80 32.41 -52.66
CA PHE A 118 0.08 31.44 -51.85
C PHE A 118 -1.35 31.15 -52.35
N LEU A 119 -1.87 32.01 -53.24
CA LEU A 119 -3.21 31.90 -53.82
C LEU A 119 -3.22 31.14 -55.17
N GLY A 120 -2.06 30.92 -55.78
CA GLY A 120 -1.88 30.14 -57.02
C GLY A 120 -1.86 28.61 -56.79
N LYS A 121 -1.87 27.85 -57.91
CA LYS A 121 -1.88 26.36 -58.09
C LYS A 121 -1.85 25.48 -56.84
N THR A 122 -2.66 24.42 -56.83
CA THR A 122 -2.76 23.38 -55.78
C THR A 122 -1.40 22.80 -55.36
N MET A 123 -0.71 23.46 -54.42
CA MET A 123 0.49 22.93 -53.79
C MET A 123 0.10 21.94 -52.69
N GLY A 124 0.80 20.81 -52.59
CA GLY A 124 0.70 19.91 -51.44
C GLY A 124 1.08 20.62 -50.13
N TYR A 125 0.57 20.13 -49.00
CA TYR A 125 0.74 20.80 -47.70
C TYR A 125 2.20 21.03 -47.33
N GLU A 126 3.09 20.05 -47.51
CA GLU A 126 4.51 20.21 -47.13
C GLU A 126 5.24 21.27 -47.96
N MET A 127 5.04 21.27 -49.29
CA MET A 127 5.59 22.30 -50.19
C MET A 127 5.07 23.69 -49.83
N PHE A 128 3.78 23.78 -49.48
CA PHE A 128 3.15 25.01 -49.04
C PHE A 128 3.73 25.53 -47.72
N LEU A 129 3.94 24.65 -46.73
CA LEU A 129 4.55 25.00 -45.45
C LEU A 129 6.00 25.47 -45.61
N LYS A 130 6.80 24.81 -46.48
CA LYS A 130 8.16 25.26 -46.82
C LYS A 130 8.15 26.64 -47.48
N ALA A 131 7.21 26.90 -48.39
CA ALA A 131 7.06 28.21 -49.02
C ALA A 131 6.73 29.32 -48.01
N ILE A 132 5.80 29.07 -47.07
CA ILE A 132 5.49 30.03 -46.00
C ILE A 132 6.70 30.24 -45.10
N ASN A 133 7.39 29.16 -44.71
CA ASN A 133 8.56 29.27 -43.85
C ASN A 133 9.67 30.10 -44.48
N ASN A 134 9.95 29.89 -45.78
CA ASN A 134 10.95 30.67 -46.50
C ASN A 134 10.53 32.15 -46.59
N CYS A 135 9.27 32.42 -46.97
CA CYS A 135 8.74 33.78 -47.01
C CYS A 135 8.83 34.49 -45.65
N TRP A 136 8.57 33.77 -44.55
CA TRP A 136 8.71 34.30 -43.19
C TRP A 136 10.18 34.59 -42.83
N GLN A 137 11.08 33.64 -43.10
CA GLN A 137 12.51 33.81 -42.83
C GLN A 137 13.12 34.96 -43.63
N ASP A 138 12.67 35.14 -44.88
CA ASP A 138 13.09 36.25 -45.73
C ASP A 138 12.55 37.57 -45.19
N HIS A 139 11.26 37.64 -44.86
CA HIS A 139 10.63 38.82 -44.25
C HIS A 139 11.33 39.25 -42.96
N CYS A 140 11.63 38.30 -42.05
CA CYS A 140 12.37 38.59 -40.82
C CYS A 140 13.78 39.15 -41.11
N ARG A 141 14.53 38.54 -42.03
CA ARG A 141 15.88 39.00 -42.40
C ARG A 141 15.85 40.40 -43.01
N GLN A 142 14.91 40.63 -43.93
CA GLN A 142 14.70 41.93 -44.57
C GLN A 142 14.32 43.00 -43.54
N MET A 143 13.43 42.68 -42.59
CA MET A 143 13.01 43.63 -41.56
C MET A 143 14.10 43.96 -40.55
N ILE A 144 15.00 43.02 -40.23
CA ILE A 144 16.19 43.31 -39.42
C ILE A 144 17.11 44.32 -40.14
N MET A 145 17.31 44.15 -41.46
CA MET A 145 18.13 45.08 -42.25
C MET A 145 17.46 46.45 -42.41
N ILE A 146 16.15 46.50 -42.62
CA ILE A 146 15.41 47.78 -42.66
C ILE A 146 15.51 48.47 -41.30
N ARG A 147 15.35 47.72 -40.19
CA ARG A 147 15.51 48.28 -38.85
C ARG A 147 16.91 48.83 -38.60
N SER A 148 17.97 48.23 -39.14
CA SER A 148 19.33 48.75 -38.97
C SER A 148 19.54 50.07 -39.72
N ILE A 149 18.99 50.22 -40.92
CA ILE A 149 19.02 51.49 -41.67
C ILE A 149 18.20 52.57 -40.96
N PHE A 150 17.01 52.23 -40.48
CA PHE A 150 16.09 53.15 -39.83
C PHE A 150 16.24 53.18 -38.30
N LEU A 151 17.39 52.77 -37.76
CA LEU A 151 17.60 52.62 -36.31
C LEU A 151 17.40 53.95 -35.55
N PHE A 152 17.80 55.08 -36.16
CA PHE A 152 17.59 56.40 -35.57
C PHE A 152 16.09 56.73 -35.45
N LEU A 153 15.29 56.39 -36.46
CA LEU A 153 13.84 56.59 -36.45
C LEU A 153 13.17 55.73 -35.36
N ASP A 154 13.56 54.46 -35.25
CA ASP A 154 13.05 53.50 -34.26
C ASP A 154 13.36 53.96 -32.82
N ARG A 155 14.58 54.48 -32.56
CA ARG A 155 15.02 54.88 -31.21
C ARG A 155 14.64 56.31 -30.79
N THR A 156 14.26 57.18 -31.72
CA THR A 156 13.89 58.57 -31.40
C THR A 156 12.39 58.76 -31.48
N TYR A 157 11.82 58.74 -32.67
CA TYR A 157 10.41 59.04 -32.91
C TYR A 157 9.50 57.90 -32.43
N VAL A 158 9.79 56.65 -32.80
CA VAL A 158 8.92 55.52 -32.46
C VAL A 158 8.96 55.23 -30.97
N LEU A 159 10.15 55.20 -30.37
CA LEU A 159 10.31 54.99 -28.92
C LEU A 159 9.61 56.06 -28.05
N GLN A 160 9.51 57.30 -28.54
CA GLN A 160 8.83 58.39 -27.82
C GLN A 160 7.31 58.38 -28.00
N ASN A 161 6.77 57.65 -28.99
CA ASN A 161 5.35 57.61 -29.31
C ASN A 161 4.79 56.21 -29.07
N SER A 162 4.17 55.99 -27.90
CA SER A 162 3.61 54.68 -27.53
C SER A 162 2.47 54.18 -28.43
N ALA A 163 1.88 55.05 -29.25
CA ALA A 163 0.84 54.68 -30.21
C ALA A 163 1.39 54.15 -31.55
N VAL A 164 2.71 54.27 -31.79
CA VAL A 164 3.37 53.85 -33.02
C VAL A 164 4.12 52.54 -32.75
N LEU A 165 3.89 51.53 -33.59
CA LEU A 165 4.58 50.24 -33.49
C LEU A 165 6.08 50.40 -33.80
N SER A 166 6.93 49.60 -33.15
CA SER A 166 8.34 49.49 -33.57
C SER A 166 8.43 49.03 -35.02
N ILE A 167 9.53 49.33 -35.71
CA ILE A 167 9.69 48.88 -37.11
C ILE A 167 9.56 47.35 -37.22
N TRP A 168 10.03 46.63 -36.18
CA TRP A 168 9.87 45.18 -36.09
C TRP A 168 8.41 44.78 -35.90
N ASP A 169 7.72 45.37 -34.93
CA ASP A 169 6.32 45.03 -34.64
C ASP A 169 5.38 45.43 -35.79
N MET A 170 5.67 46.52 -36.50
CA MET A 170 5.01 46.90 -37.74
C MET A 170 5.20 45.82 -38.82
N GLY A 171 6.41 45.30 -38.98
CA GLY A 171 6.68 44.19 -39.89
C GLY A 171 5.91 42.92 -39.54
N LEU A 172 5.81 42.60 -38.24
CA LEU A 172 5.01 41.48 -37.73
C LEU A 172 3.52 41.68 -38.02
N ASP A 173 2.99 42.88 -37.73
CA ASP A 173 1.58 43.23 -37.93
C ASP A 173 1.17 43.16 -39.41
N LEU A 174 2.03 43.66 -40.31
CA LEU A 174 1.79 43.56 -41.76
C LEU A 174 1.76 42.11 -42.24
N PHE A 175 2.70 41.27 -41.79
CA PHE A 175 2.74 39.85 -42.15
C PHE A 175 1.54 39.09 -41.56
N ARG A 176 1.17 39.39 -40.30
CA ARG A 176 -0.02 38.84 -39.65
C ARG A 176 -1.26 39.18 -40.46
N THR A 177 -1.48 40.44 -40.80
CA THR A 177 -2.72 40.94 -41.40
C THR A 177 -2.89 40.46 -42.84
N HIS A 178 -1.84 40.58 -43.66
CA HIS A 178 -1.95 40.34 -45.11
C HIS A 178 -1.65 38.90 -45.52
N ILE A 179 -0.75 38.19 -44.82
CA ILE A 179 -0.37 36.81 -45.19
C ILE A 179 -1.11 35.79 -44.34
N ILE A 180 -0.83 35.73 -43.03
CA ILE A 180 -1.30 34.60 -42.22
C ILE A 180 -2.77 34.71 -41.82
N SER A 181 -3.31 35.92 -41.64
CA SER A 181 -4.74 36.12 -41.35
C SER A 181 -5.63 35.92 -42.58
N HIS A 182 -5.04 35.80 -43.78
CA HIS A 182 -5.81 35.45 -44.96
C HIS A 182 -6.40 34.04 -44.80
N GLN A 183 -7.72 33.92 -44.88
CA GLN A 183 -8.48 32.72 -44.51
C GLN A 183 -7.94 31.42 -45.14
N VAL A 184 -7.62 31.45 -46.45
CA VAL A 184 -7.11 30.28 -47.18
C VAL A 184 -5.70 29.89 -46.70
N VAL A 185 -4.85 30.88 -46.46
CA VAL A 185 -3.46 30.66 -46.04
C VAL A 185 -3.45 30.13 -44.62
N GLN A 186 -4.22 30.74 -43.71
CA GLN A 186 -4.36 30.28 -42.34
C GLN A 186 -4.86 28.84 -42.28
N ALA A 187 -5.97 28.53 -42.97
CA ALA A 187 -6.56 27.20 -42.96
C ALA A 187 -5.59 26.15 -43.50
N LYS A 188 -4.92 26.42 -44.62
CA LYS A 188 -3.97 25.48 -45.23
C LYS A 188 -2.71 25.30 -44.40
N THR A 189 -2.23 26.37 -43.74
CA THR A 189 -1.08 26.30 -42.82
C THR A 189 -1.43 25.42 -41.61
N VAL A 190 -2.55 25.71 -40.94
CA VAL A 190 -2.96 24.95 -39.75
C VAL A 190 -3.24 23.49 -40.10
N SER A 191 -4.02 23.22 -41.15
CA SER A 191 -4.28 21.84 -41.58
C SER A 191 -3.00 21.09 -41.98
N GLY A 192 -2.05 21.77 -42.63
CA GLY A 192 -0.76 21.17 -42.97
C GLY A 192 0.08 20.84 -41.72
N LEU A 193 0.14 21.74 -40.74
CA LEU A 193 0.83 21.50 -39.46
C LEU A 193 0.21 20.31 -38.71
N LEU A 194 -1.12 20.25 -38.64
CA LEU A 194 -1.84 19.14 -38.00
C LEU A 194 -1.56 17.81 -38.71
N GLN A 195 -1.59 17.78 -40.04
CA GLN A 195 -1.31 16.58 -40.82
C GLN A 195 0.13 16.09 -40.62
N LEU A 196 1.12 16.98 -40.55
CA LEU A 196 2.51 16.58 -40.26
C LEU A 196 2.62 15.96 -38.85
N ILE A 197 1.96 16.54 -37.85
CA ILE A 197 1.98 15.99 -36.48
C ILE A 197 1.25 14.65 -36.42
N GLU A 198 0.14 14.49 -37.14
CA GLU A 198 -0.60 13.22 -37.23
C GLU A 198 0.25 12.11 -37.87
N ARG A 199 0.99 12.43 -38.95
CA ARG A 199 1.92 11.49 -39.59
C ARG A 199 3.09 11.12 -38.69
N GLU A 200 3.61 12.08 -37.91
CA GLU A 200 4.62 11.78 -36.89
C GLU A 200 4.08 10.87 -35.78
N ARG A 201 2.81 11.03 -35.37
CA ARG A 201 2.15 10.12 -34.42
C ARG A 201 1.96 8.71 -34.99
N ALA A 202 1.83 8.58 -36.31
CA ALA A 202 1.81 7.30 -37.01
C ALA A 202 3.21 6.68 -37.19
N GLY A 203 4.28 7.39 -36.81
CA GLY A 203 5.66 6.91 -36.88
C GLY A 203 6.41 7.32 -38.16
N GLU A 204 5.84 8.21 -38.99
CA GLU A 204 6.55 8.76 -40.14
C GLU A 204 7.59 9.81 -39.70
N ALA A 205 8.71 9.89 -40.41
CA ALA A 205 9.71 10.93 -40.18
C ALA A 205 9.23 12.27 -40.78
N VAL A 206 9.20 13.32 -39.96
CA VAL A 206 8.80 14.66 -40.37
C VAL A 206 9.89 15.69 -40.10
N ASP A 207 9.89 16.80 -40.84
CA ASP A 207 10.81 17.91 -40.62
C ASP A 207 10.42 18.71 -39.36
N ARG A 208 10.99 18.30 -38.21
CA ARG A 208 10.79 18.97 -36.91
C ARG A 208 11.27 20.42 -36.90
N GLN A 209 12.25 20.78 -37.73
CA GLN A 209 12.77 22.15 -37.79
C GLN A 209 11.79 23.08 -38.50
N LEU A 210 11.13 22.58 -39.56
CA LEU A 210 10.04 23.28 -40.23
C LEU A 210 8.86 23.53 -39.28
N LEU A 211 8.42 22.51 -38.54
CA LEU A 211 7.35 22.63 -37.53
C LEU A 211 7.72 23.67 -36.47
N LYS A 212 8.93 23.58 -35.90
CA LYS A 212 9.43 24.52 -34.89
C LYS A 212 9.45 25.96 -35.39
N SER A 213 9.91 26.17 -36.62
CA SER A 213 9.99 27.50 -37.22
C SER A 213 8.61 28.11 -37.45
N LEU A 214 7.68 27.34 -38.01
CA LEU A 214 6.32 27.80 -38.30
C LEU A 214 5.47 27.99 -37.05
N LEU A 215 5.57 27.12 -36.05
CA LEU A 215 4.85 27.30 -34.77
C LEU A 215 5.40 28.49 -33.99
N ARG A 216 6.73 28.71 -34.02
CA ARG A 216 7.34 29.92 -33.48
C ARG A 216 6.87 31.17 -34.22
N MET A 217 6.76 31.13 -35.55
CA MET A 217 6.14 32.21 -36.32
C MET A 217 4.71 32.49 -35.83
N LEU A 218 3.86 31.48 -35.66
CA LEU A 218 2.50 31.68 -35.15
C LEU A 218 2.47 32.27 -33.73
N SER A 219 3.47 31.93 -32.90
CA SER A 219 3.65 32.50 -31.56
C SER A 219 4.11 33.96 -31.63
N ASP A 220 5.12 34.27 -32.45
CA ASP A 220 5.65 35.62 -32.65
C ASP A 220 4.57 36.55 -33.24
N LEU A 221 3.67 36.02 -34.07
CA LEU A 221 2.51 36.72 -34.63
C LEU A 221 1.27 36.74 -33.72
N GLN A 222 1.35 36.17 -32.51
CA GLN A 222 0.27 36.14 -31.50
C GLN A 222 -1.05 35.51 -31.98
N ILE A 223 -0.97 34.48 -32.81
CA ILE A 223 -2.14 33.76 -33.38
C ILE A 223 -2.14 32.27 -33.05
N TYR A 224 -1.07 31.78 -32.40
CA TYR A 224 -0.91 30.37 -32.04
C TYR A 224 -2.11 29.79 -31.27
N GLN A 225 -2.56 30.47 -30.22
CA GLN A 225 -3.64 29.96 -29.35
C GLN A 225 -5.00 29.89 -30.08
N GLU A 226 -5.35 30.95 -30.80
CA GLU A 226 -6.65 31.07 -31.48
C GLU A 226 -6.73 30.21 -32.75
N ALA A 227 -5.68 30.22 -33.58
CA ALA A 227 -5.71 29.58 -34.89
C ALA A 227 -5.27 28.11 -34.87
N PHE A 228 -4.28 27.77 -34.04
CA PHE A 228 -3.65 26.45 -34.03
C PHE A 228 -4.01 25.62 -32.79
N GLU A 229 -3.74 26.12 -31.58
CA GLU A 229 -3.82 25.34 -30.34
C GLU A 229 -5.20 24.71 -30.13
N LYS A 230 -6.28 25.47 -30.34
CA LYS A 230 -7.64 24.94 -30.23
C LYS A 230 -7.90 23.77 -31.18
N LYS A 231 -7.58 23.92 -32.47
CA LYS A 231 -7.77 22.87 -33.48
C LYS A 231 -6.84 21.68 -33.25
N PHE A 232 -5.63 21.93 -32.76
CA PHE A 232 -4.66 20.91 -32.39
C PHE A 232 -5.17 20.04 -31.24
N LEU A 233 -5.74 20.66 -30.20
CA LEU A 233 -6.33 19.94 -29.08
C LEU A 233 -7.59 19.17 -29.50
N GLU A 234 -8.45 19.76 -30.32
CA GLU A 234 -9.65 19.07 -30.86
C GLU A 234 -9.28 17.84 -31.70
N ALA A 235 -8.29 17.96 -32.60
CA ALA A 235 -7.81 16.83 -33.40
C ALA A 235 -7.13 15.76 -32.53
N THR A 236 -6.39 16.18 -31.50
CA THR A 236 -5.73 15.26 -30.56
C THR A 236 -6.74 14.51 -29.69
N ASP A 237 -7.80 15.17 -29.24
CA ASP A 237 -8.89 14.58 -28.47
C ASP A 237 -9.60 13.48 -29.27
N GLN A 238 -9.93 13.76 -30.54
CA GLN A 238 -10.57 12.79 -31.44
C GLN A 238 -9.67 11.58 -31.73
N LEU A 239 -8.37 11.83 -32.00
CA LEU A 239 -7.40 10.77 -32.27
C LEU A 239 -7.26 9.83 -31.07
N TYR A 240 -7.01 10.36 -29.87
CA TYR A 240 -6.81 9.52 -28.69
C TYR A 240 -8.11 8.89 -28.18
N ALA A 241 -9.28 9.51 -28.41
CA ALA A 241 -10.56 8.87 -28.14
C ALA A 241 -10.73 7.61 -29.01
N ALA A 242 -10.45 7.71 -30.31
CA ALA A 242 -10.54 6.56 -31.22
C ALA A 242 -9.49 5.49 -30.90
N GLU A 243 -8.24 5.89 -30.66
CA GLU A 243 -7.13 4.99 -30.31
C GLU A 243 -7.39 4.27 -28.98
N GLY A 244 -7.92 4.98 -27.97
CA GLY A 244 -8.29 4.42 -26.68
C GLY A 244 -9.35 3.34 -26.79
N HIS A 245 -10.43 3.61 -27.54
CA HIS A 245 -11.51 2.64 -27.77
C HIS A 245 -11.05 1.40 -28.54
N LEU A 246 -10.25 1.57 -29.60
CA LEU A 246 -9.75 0.47 -30.42
C LEU A 246 -8.81 -0.44 -29.63
N LEU A 247 -7.77 0.14 -29.04
CA LEU A 247 -6.71 -0.63 -28.38
C LEU A 247 -7.18 -1.32 -27.09
N MET A 248 -8.19 -0.77 -26.41
CA MET A 248 -8.80 -1.41 -25.24
C MET A 248 -9.61 -2.67 -25.59
N GLN A 249 -9.98 -2.85 -26.86
CA GLN A 249 -10.66 -4.05 -27.36
C GLN A 249 -9.68 -5.07 -27.94
N GLU A 250 -8.64 -4.59 -28.63
CA GLU A 250 -7.68 -5.44 -29.35
C GLU A 250 -6.55 -5.99 -28.47
N ARG A 251 -6.15 -5.26 -27.43
CA ARG A 251 -4.97 -5.60 -26.62
C ARG A 251 -5.30 -5.88 -25.16
N ASP A 252 -4.43 -6.65 -24.53
CA ASP A 252 -4.49 -6.87 -23.09
C ASP A 252 -4.05 -5.63 -22.31
N VAL A 253 -4.51 -5.53 -21.06
CA VAL A 253 -4.26 -4.39 -20.18
C VAL A 253 -2.76 -4.07 -20.01
N PRO A 254 -1.83 -5.04 -19.84
CA PRO A 254 -0.40 -4.72 -19.71
C PRO A 254 0.16 -4.01 -20.95
N GLU A 255 -0.19 -4.51 -22.14
CA GLU A 255 0.26 -3.94 -23.41
C GLU A 255 -0.37 -2.57 -23.68
N TYR A 256 -1.65 -2.41 -23.30
CA TYR A 256 -2.33 -1.13 -23.36
C TYR A 256 -1.63 -0.09 -22.47
N LEU A 257 -1.33 -0.41 -21.21
CA LEU A 257 -0.65 0.51 -20.29
C LEU A 257 0.74 0.91 -20.80
N ALA A 258 1.51 -0.05 -21.34
CA ALA A 258 2.80 0.23 -21.96
C ALA A 258 2.66 1.19 -23.16
N HIS A 259 1.60 1.02 -23.95
CA HIS A 259 1.28 1.93 -25.06
C HIS A 259 0.91 3.33 -24.57
N VAL A 260 0.13 3.45 -23.50
CA VAL A 260 -0.21 4.76 -22.92
C VAL A 260 1.03 5.49 -22.41
N ASP A 261 1.92 4.80 -21.70
CA ASP A 261 3.18 5.38 -21.25
C ASP A 261 4.06 5.84 -22.42
N LYS A 262 4.16 5.01 -23.47
CA LYS A 262 4.84 5.39 -24.71
C LYS A 262 4.26 6.67 -25.32
N ARG A 263 2.92 6.78 -25.45
CA ARG A 263 2.27 7.98 -26.00
C ARG A 263 2.52 9.23 -25.15
N LEU A 264 2.46 9.11 -23.82
CA LEU A 264 2.75 10.22 -22.93
C LEU A 264 4.21 10.71 -23.06
N ASN A 265 5.16 9.79 -23.23
CA ASN A 265 6.55 10.12 -23.47
C ASN A 265 6.75 10.79 -24.84
N GLU A 266 6.16 10.25 -25.91
CA GLU A 266 6.23 10.86 -27.24
C GLU A 266 5.64 12.29 -27.26
N GLU A 267 4.48 12.53 -26.64
CA GLU A 267 3.89 13.88 -26.57
C GLU A 267 4.72 14.83 -25.69
N SER A 268 5.36 14.31 -24.64
CA SER A 268 6.30 15.08 -23.82
C SER A 268 7.56 15.48 -24.61
N GLU A 269 8.07 14.61 -25.47
CA GLU A 269 9.17 14.94 -26.39
C GLU A 269 8.74 15.97 -27.43
N ARG A 270 7.54 15.85 -28.02
CA ARG A 270 7.00 16.84 -28.98
C ARG A 270 6.91 18.25 -28.35
N LEU A 271 6.50 18.33 -27.09
CA LEU A 271 6.48 19.56 -26.31
C LEU A 271 7.87 20.19 -26.13
N LEU A 272 8.93 19.39 -26.03
CA LEU A 272 10.30 19.90 -25.92
C LEU A 272 10.84 20.38 -27.27
N HIS A 273 10.39 19.79 -28.38
CA HIS A 273 10.95 20.07 -29.69
C HIS A 273 10.36 21.31 -30.37
N TYR A 274 9.02 21.40 -30.51
CA TYR A 274 8.40 22.39 -31.39
C TYR A 274 7.09 23.02 -30.90
N LEU A 275 6.41 22.49 -29.88
CA LEU A 275 5.16 23.09 -29.36
C LEU A 275 5.45 24.19 -28.33
N ASP A 276 4.48 25.08 -28.13
CA ASP A 276 4.56 26.11 -27.09
C ASP A 276 4.36 25.52 -25.67
N GLN A 277 4.98 26.14 -24.68
CA GLN A 277 4.85 25.72 -23.27
C GLN A 277 3.42 25.89 -22.73
N SER A 278 2.62 26.80 -23.29
CA SER A 278 1.20 26.94 -22.92
C SER A 278 0.41 25.66 -23.19
N THR A 279 0.78 24.93 -24.24
CA THR A 279 0.08 23.73 -24.70
C THR A 279 0.38 22.50 -23.85
N LYS A 280 1.46 22.51 -23.04
CA LYS A 280 1.87 21.37 -22.21
C LYS A 280 0.76 20.83 -21.33
N LYS A 281 0.12 21.70 -20.55
CA LYS A 281 -0.89 21.28 -19.58
C LYS A 281 -2.20 20.82 -20.26
N PRO A 282 -2.78 21.56 -21.24
CA PRO A 282 -3.96 21.11 -21.97
C PRO A 282 -3.74 19.80 -22.75
N LEU A 283 -2.58 19.65 -23.41
CA LEU A 283 -2.25 18.46 -24.21
C LEU A 283 -2.17 17.22 -23.35
N ILE A 284 -1.31 17.22 -22.32
CA ILE A 284 -1.12 16.04 -21.46
C ILE A 284 -2.44 15.68 -20.75
N SER A 285 -3.20 16.68 -20.29
CA SER A 285 -4.51 16.43 -19.69
C SER A 285 -5.52 15.82 -20.68
N CYS A 286 -5.45 16.15 -21.97
CA CYS A 286 -6.29 15.54 -23.00
C CYS A 286 -5.92 14.06 -23.22
N VAL A 287 -4.62 13.75 -23.32
CA VAL A 287 -4.14 12.37 -23.47
C VAL A 287 -4.50 11.52 -22.25
N GLU A 288 -4.24 12.02 -21.04
CA GLU A 288 -4.58 11.34 -19.78
C GLU A 288 -6.09 11.10 -19.66
N LYS A 289 -6.91 12.08 -20.05
CA LYS A 289 -8.37 11.93 -20.05
C LYS A 289 -8.84 10.83 -21.01
N GLN A 290 -8.38 10.86 -22.26
CA GLN A 290 -8.88 9.96 -23.30
C GLN A 290 -8.34 8.54 -23.14
N LEU A 291 -7.05 8.37 -22.84
CA LEU A 291 -6.43 7.04 -22.74
C LEU A 291 -6.53 6.40 -21.34
N LEU A 292 -6.69 7.18 -20.27
CA LEU A 292 -6.77 6.62 -18.90
C LEU A 292 -8.14 6.82 -18.28
N GLU A 293 -8.60 8.07 -18.15
CA GLU A 293 -9.81 8.40 -17.37
C GLU A 293 -11.08 7.73 -17.93
N GLN A 294 -11.29 7.75 -19.25
CA GLN A 294 -12.49 7.14 -19.88
C GLN A 294 -12.54 5.61 -19.74
N HIS A 295 -11.39 4.95 -19.61
CA HIS A 295 -11.30 3.48 -19.63
C HIS A 295 -10.92 2.88 -18.28
N LEU A 296 -10.87 3.69 -17.23
CA LEU A 296 -10.31 3.32 -15.94
C LEU A 296 -11.01 2.09 -15.33
N SER A 297 -12.34 2.11 -15.27
CA SER A 297 -13.14 1.00 -14.73
C SER A 297 -12.99 -0.28 -15.55
N LEU A 298 -12.88 -0.16 -16.88
CA LEU A 298 -12.76 -1.31 -17.78
C LEU A 298 -11.38 -2.00 -17.65
N MET A 299 -10.31 -1.20 -17.53
CA MET A 299 -8.95 -1.71 -17.27
C MET A 299 -8.87 -2.50 -15.96
N LEU A 300 -9.48 -1.95 -14.89
CA LEU A 300 -9.52 -2.61 -13.59
C LEU A 300 -10.34 -3.91 -13.61
N GLN A 301 -11.52 -3.88 -14.24
CA GLN A 301 -12.41 -5.05 -14.32
C GLN A 301 -11.81 -6.20 -15.12
N LYS A 302 -11.13 -5.91 -16.25
CA LYS A 302 -10.57 -6.96 -17.12
C LYS A 302 -9.19 -7.43 -16.70
N GLY A 303 -8.33 -6.52 -16.20
CA GLY A 303 -6.89 -6.78 -16.09
C GLY A 303 -6.36 -6.95 -14.67
N LEU A 304 -6.93 -6.24 -13.68
CA LEU A 304 -6.28 -6.14 -12.35
C LEU A 304 -6.17 -7.50 -11.67
N GLU A 305 -7.23 -8.32 -11.70
CA GLU A 305 -7.24 -9.63 -11.04
C GLU A 305 -6.17 -10.56 -11.63
N HIS A 306 -6.02 -10.59 -12.95
CA HIS A 306 -5.00 -11.39 -13.63
C HIS A 306 -3.58 -10.93 -13.27
N LEU A 307 -3.33 -9.61 -13.31
CA LEU A 307 -2.05 -9.00 -12.91
C LEU A 307 -1.65 -9.34 -11.47
N LEU A 308 -2.62 -9.28 -10.55
CA LEU A 308 -2.41 -9.62 -9.14
C LEU A 308 -2.19 -11.13 -8.97
N ASN A 309 -2.94 -11.99 -9.67
CA ASN A 309 -2.80 -13.44 -9.58
C ASN A 309 -1.43 -13.91 -10.08
N GLU A 310 -0.98 -13.43 -11.23
CA GLU A 310 0.32 -13.77 -11.83
C GLU A 310 1.52 -13.04 -11.21
N ASN A 311 1.28 -12.13 -10.26
CA ASN A 311 2.33 -11.36 -9.58
C ASN A 311 3.20 -10.53 -10.55
N ARG A 312 2.56 -9.89 -11.55
CA ARG A 312 3.25 -9.08 -12.56
C ARG A 312 3.65 -7.70 -12.00
N ILE A 313 4.74 -7.66 -11.24
CA ILE A 313 5.22 -6.49 -10.49
C ILE A 313 5.48 -5.26 -11.38
N SER A 314 6.10 -5.45 -12.56
CA SER A 314 6.39 -4.35 -13.50
C SER A 314 5.12 -3.64 -13.95
N ASP A 315 4.11 -4.42 -14.34
CA ASP A 315 2.88 -3.91 -14.94
C ASP A 315 1.96 -3.29 -13.88
N LEU A 316 1.95 -3.85 -12.66
CA LEU A 316 1.29 -3.24 -11.50
C LEU A 316 1.92 -1.90 -11.10
N THR A 317 3.27 -1.80 -11.18
CA THR A 317 3.99 -0.54 -10.91
C THR A 317 3.63 0.52 -11.96
N LEU A 318 3.61 0.13 -13.23
CA LEU A 318 3.21 1.01 -14.33
C LEU A 318 1.75 1.47 -14.19
N MET A 319 0.84 0.53 -13.87
CA MET A 319 -0.57 0.83 -13.61
C MET A 319 -0.71 1.87 -12.48
N TYR A 320 -0.01 1.68 -11.36
CA TYR A 320 -0.03 2.63 -10.24
C TYR A 320 0.47 4.02 -10.64
N GLN A 321 1.58 4.09 -11.37
CA GLN A 321 2.15 5.36 -11.84
C GLN A 321 1.21 6.10 -12.79
N LEU A 322 0.61 5.40 -13.76
CA LEU A 322 -0.34 6.01 -14.70
C LEU A 322 -1.62 6.46 -13.99
N PHE A 323 -2.16 5.65 -13.08
CA PHE A 323 -3.40 5.96 -12.37
C PHE A 323 -3.22 7.09 -11.34
N SER A 324 -1.98 7.34 -10.89
CA SER A 324 -1.65 8.50 -10.04
C SER A 324 -1.84 9.85 -10.72
N ARG A 325 -1.83 9.88 -12.06
CA ARG A 325 -2.02 11.09 -12.88
C ARG A 325 -3.50 11.49 -12.97
N VAL A 326 -4.42 10.54 -12.77
CA VAL A 326 -5.87 10.77 -12.85
C VAL A 326 -6.42 11.04 -11.44
N LYS A 327 -7.25 12.09 -11.29
CA LYS A 327 -7.76 12.55 -9.99
C LYS A 327 -8.41 11.46 -9.14
N GLU A 328 -9.24 10.61 -9.75
CA GLU A 328 -9.93 9.51 -9.08
C GLU A 328 -9.27 8.14 -9.32
N GLY A 329 -8.15 8.07 -10.05
CA GLY A 329 -7.58 6.80 -10.48
C GLY A 329 -7.06 5.94 -9.33
N LEU A 330 -6.34 6.56 -8.37
CA LEU A 330 -5.88 5.83 -7.18
C LEU A 330 -7.03 5.39 -6.26
N LYS A 331 -8.16 6.12 -6.26
CA LYS A 331 -9.35 5.75 -5.46
C LYS A 331 -9.97 4.47 -6.01
N GLU A 332 -10.21 4.44 -7.32
CA GLU A 332 -10.80 3.29 -8.01
C GLU A 332 -9.87 2.07 -7.97
N LEU A 333 -8.55 2.25 -8.19
CA LEU A 333 -7.57 1.18 -8.06
C LEU A 333 -7.56 0.59 -6.63
N CYS A 334 -7.59 1.46 -5.61
CA CYS A 334 -7.66 1.03 -4.21
C CYS A 334 -8.95 0.26 -3.90
N TYR A 335 -10.08 0.68 -4.48
CA TYR A 335 -11.36 -0.01 -4.32
C TYR A 335 -11.34 -1.40 -4.99
N ALA A 336 -10.87 -1.48 -6.24
CA ALA A 336 -10.74 -2.75 -6.96
C ALA A 336 -9.76 -3.71 -6.26
N PHE A 337 -8.65 -3.18 -5.73
CA PHE A 337 -7.69 -3.94 -4.93
C PHE A 337 -8.32 -4.50 -3.64
N ALA A 338 -9.16 -3.71 -2.95
CA ALA A 338 -9.90 -4.18 -1.78
C ALA A 338 -10.85 -5.33 -2.12
N ILE A 339 -11.59 -5.21 -3.24
CA ILE A 339 -12.49 -6.25 -3.72
C ILE A 339 -11.71 -7.53 -4.01
N TYR A 340 -10.58 -7.43 -4.71
CA TYR A 340 -9.72 -8.58 -5.00
C TYR A 340 -9.26 -9.27 -3.70
N ILE A 341 -8.68 -8.51 -2.75
CA ILE A 341 -8.20 -9.08 -1.48
C ILE A 341 -9.33 -9.78 -0.73
N LYS A 342 -10.51 -9.16 -0.65
CA LYS A 342 -11.68 -9.75 0.02
C LYS A 342 -12.19 -10.99 -0.72
N GLY A 343 -12.21 -10.98 -2.05
CA GLY A 343 -12.65 -12.10 -2.89
C GLY A 343 -11.73 -13.30 -2.78
N THR A 344 -10.43 -13.11 -3.04
CA THR A 344 -9.41 -14.17 -2.94
C THR A 344 -9.27 -14.67 -1.50
N GLY A 345 -9.24 -13.76 -0.52
CA GLY A 345 -9.17 -14.12 0.90
C GLY A 345 -10.38 -14.94 1.37
N ARG A 346 -11.59 -14.57 0.92
CA ARG A 346 -12.80 -15.36 1.18
C ARG A 346 -12.71 -16.77 0.60
N LEU A 347 -12.20 -16.93 -0.62
CA LEU A 347 -11.99 -18.25 -1.22
C LEU A 347 -11.02 -19.09 -0.38
N ILE A 348 -9.94 -18.51 0.14
CA ILE A 348 -8.98 -19.22 1.01
C ILE A 348 -9.65 -19.69 2.31
N VAL A 349 -10.45 -18.83 2.94
CA VAL A 349 -11.04 -19.12 4.26
C VAL A 349 -12.30 -20.02 4.17
N MET A 350 -13.08 -19.91 3.08
CA MET A 350 -14.36 -20.60 2.91
C MET A 350 -14.27 -21.90 2.10
N ASN A 351 -13.36 -22.02 1.13
CA ASN A 351 -13.26 -23.27 0.33
C ASN A 351 -12.85 -24.48 1.17
N THR A 352 -12.32 -24.25 2.38
CA THR A 352 -11.97 -25.29 3.35
C THR A 352 -13.14 -25.80 4.19
N GLU A 353 -14.33 -25.21 4.09
CA GLU A 353 -15.53 -25.77 4.76
C GLU A 353 -15.96 -27.13 4.20
N ASN A 354 -15.63 -27.39 2.92
CA ASN A 354 -15.98 -28.63 2.24
C ASN A 354 -14.90 -29.72 2.32
N ASP A 355 -13.69 -29.39 2.79
CA ASP A 355 -12.54 -30.30 2.81
C ASP A 355 -11.66 -30.11 4.08
N PRO A 356 -11.79 -30.99 5.09
CA PRO A 356 -11.00 -30.94 6.33
C PRO A 356 -9.49 -31.10 6.12
N GLU A 357 -9.02 -31.60 4.99
CA GLU A 357 -7.58 -31.69 4.69
C GLU A 357 -6.97 -30.31 4.44
N LYS A 358 -7.72 -29.40 3.80
CA LYS A 358 -7.26 -28.05 3.48
C LYS A 358 -7.21 -27.11 4.68
N ASP A 359 -7.92 -27.43 5.77
CA ASP A 359 -7.79 -26.71 7.06
C ASP A 359 -6.35 -26.79 7.62
N LYS A 360 -5.57 -27.81 7.24
CA LYS A 360 -4.14 -27.95 7.63
C LYS A 360 -3.25 -26.93 6.91
N GLU A 361 -3.60 -26.56 5.68
CA GLU A 361 -2.83 -25.64 4.84
C GLU A 361 -3.29 -24.19 4.95
N LEU A 362 -4.50 -23.95 5.46
CA LEU A 362 -5.14 -22.64 5.54
C LEU A 362 -4.23 -21.54 6.10
N VAL A 363 -3.56 -21.79 7.24
CA VAL A 363 -2.71 -20.78 7.88
C VAL A 363 -1.47 -20.48 7.02
N GLN A 364 -0.89 -21.50 6.39
CA GLN A 364 0.23 -21.31 5.47
C GLN A 364 -0.19 -20.49 4.25
N THR A 365 -1.30 -20.84 3.61
CA THR A 365 -1.85 -20.11 2.47
C THR A 365 -2.19 -18.66 2.82
N LEU A 366 -2.68 -18.38 4.03
CA LEU A 366 -2.92 -17.02 4.50
C LEU A 366 -1.62 -16.22 4.69
N LEU A 367 -0.56 -16.85 5.21
CA LEU A 367 0.75 -16.23 5.36
C LEU A 367 1.35 -15.90 3.99
N ASP A 368 1.32 -16.85 3.05
CA ASP A 368 1.85 -16.67 1.70
C ASP A 368 1.07 -15.60 0.93
N PHE A 369 -0.25 -15.58 1.08
CA PHE A 369 -1.10 -14.53 0.52
C PHE A 369 -0.78 -13.16 1.12
N LYS A 370 -0.58 -13.08 2.44
CA LYS A 370 -0.20 -11.83 3.11
C LYS A 370 1.15 -11.31 2.62
N ASP A 371 2.15 -12.17 2.51
CA ASP A 371 3.49 -11.83 2.00
C ASP A 371 3.42 -11.31 0.56
N LYS A 372 2.63 -11.97 -0.30
CA LYS A 372 2.41 -11.53 -1.69
C LYS A 372 1.82 -10.12 -1.75
N ILE A 373 0.75 -9.85 -0.99
CA ILE A 373 0.08 -8.54 -0.99
C ILE A 373 0.98 -7.46 -0.36
N ASP A 374 1.74 -7.78 0.69
CA ASP A 374 2.71 -6.86 1.27
C ASP A 374 3.81 -6.47 0.28
N ASN A 375 4.33 -7.44 -0.48
CA ASN A 375 5.34 -7.17 -1.50
C ASN A 375 4.80 -6.25 -2.60
N ILE A 376 3.57 -6.48 -3.07
CA ILE A 376 2.91 -5.61 -4.07
C ILE A 376 2.74 -4.19 -3.51
N ASN A 377 2.28 -4.05 -2.27
CA ASN A 377 2.14 -2.74 -1.63
C ASN A 377 3.49 -2.02 -1.46
N ALA A 378 4.54 -2.76 -1.11
CA ALA A 378 5.87 -2.21 -0.88
C ALA A 378 6.56 -1.77 -2.17
N VAL A 379 6.50 -2.60 -3.22
CA VAL A 379 7.21 -2.38 -4.48
C VAL A 379 6.35 -1.59 -5.47
N CYS A 380 5.15 -2.08 -5.80
CA CYS A 380 4.31 -1.50 -6.85
C CYS A 380 3.64 -0.19 -6.41
N PHE A 381 3.13 -0.15 -5.18
CA PHE A 381 2.35 0.99 -4.67
C PHE A 381 3.16 1.92 -3.75
N GLN A 382 4.49 1.76 -3.71
CA GLN A 382 5.42 2.66 -3.03
C GLN A 382 5.09 2.88 -1.54
N LYS A 383 4.55 1.86 -0.86
CA LYS A 383 4.09 1.94 0.55
C LYS A 383 3.06 3.04 0.81
N ASN A 384 2.17 3.31 -0.15
CA ASN A 384 1.09 4.25 0.04
C ASN A 384 0.18 3.85 1.22
N ASP A 385 0.07 4.73 2.23
CA ASP A 385 -0.67 4.47 3.47
C ASP A 385 -2.13 4.08 3.22
N ARG A 386 -2.75 4.61 2.17
CA ARG A 386 -4.13 4.26 1.83
C ARG A 386 -4.28 2.79 1.46
N PHE A 387 -3.37 2.28 0.64
CA PHE A 387 -3.36 0.87 0.23
C PHE A 387 -3.03 -0.05 1.41
N VAL A 388 -2.13 0.38 2.30
CA VAL A 388 -1.80 -0.34 3.53
C VAL A 388 -3.03 -0.44 4.45
N ASN A 389 -3.78 0.66 4.63
CA ASN A 389 -4.99 0.66 5.47
C ASN A 389 -6.10 -0.18 4.85
N THR A 390 -6.35 -0.04 3.55
CA THR A 390 -7.33 -0.85 2.83
C THR A 390 -6.99 -2.34 2.85
N MET A 391 -5.71 -2.71 2.77
CA MET A 391 -5.26 -4.09 2.96
C MET A 391 -5.59 -4.57 4.37
N LYS A 392 -5.22 -3.82 5.42
CA LYS A 392 -5.50 -4.20 6.82
C LYS A 392 -7.00 -4.44 7.04
N GLU A 393 -7.84 -3.50 6.62
CA GLU A 393 -9.30 -3.61 6.72
C GLU A 393 -9.84 -4.79 5.91
N SER A 394 -9.29 -5.05 4.73
CA SER A 394 -9.73 -6.18 3.89
C SER A 394 -9.35 -7.52 4.48
N PHE A 395 -8.15 -7.65 5.04
CA PHE A 395 -7.69 -8.86 5.75
C PHE A 395 -8.53 -9.13 7.01
N GLU A 396 -8.77 -8.10 7.82
CA GLU A 396 -9.66 -8.20 8.98
C GLU A 396 -11.08 -8.60 8.56
N HIS A 397 -11.61 -8.03 7.47
CA HIS A 397 -12.94 -8.36 7.00
C HIS A 397 -13.08 -9.83 6.58
N PHE A 398 -12.22 -10.36 5.70
CA PHE A 398 -12.41 -11.71 5.18
C PHE A 398 -12.03 -12.81 6.19
N ILE A 399 -11.01 -12.60 7.02
CA ILE A 399 -10.60 -13.58 8.04
C ILE A 399 -11.75 -13.83 9.02
N ASN A 400 -12.47 -12.77 9.39
CA ASN A 400 -13.57 -12.89 10.35
C ASN A 400 -14.91 -13.32 9.75
N GLN A 401 -14.99 -13.62 8.45
CA GLN A 401 -16.21 -14.19 7.86
C GLN A 401 -16.46 -15.63 8.35
N ARG A 402 -15.40 -16.43 8.57
CA ARG A 402 -15.52 -17.77 9.17
C ARG A 402 -15.35 -17.64 10.68
N GLN A 403 -16.44 -17.80 11.41
CA GLN A 403 -16.46 -17.56 12.85
C GLN A 403 -15.57 -18.56 13.60
N ASN A 404 -14.70 -18.06 14.48
CA ASN A 404 -13.86 -18.79 15.44
C ASN A 404 -12.80 -19.75 14.86
N LYS A 405 -13.04 -20.35 13.68
CA LYS A 405 -12.17 -21.38 13.10
C LYS A 405 -10.76 -20.89 12.73
N PRO A 406 -10.57 -19.70 12.14
CA PRO A 406 -9.23 -19.16 11.91
C PRO A 406 -8.42 -19.00 13.20
N ALA A 407 -9.06 -18.63 14.31
CA ALA A 407 -8.41 -18.51 15.61
C ALA A 407 -7.94 -19.86 16.15
N GLU A 408 -8.79 -20.90 16.06
CA GLU A 408 -8.43 -22.29 16.40
C GLU A 408 -7.26 -22.78 15.54
N LEU A 409 -7.35 -22.63 14.22
CA LEU A 409 -6.33 -23.13 13.29
C LEU A 409 -4.99 -22.42 13.48
N ILE A 410 -4.99 -21.12 13.78
CA ILE A 410 -3.76 -20.38 14.09
C ILE A 410 -3.14 -20.87 15.41
N ALA A 411 -3.93 -21.13 16.45
CA ALA A 411 -3.42 -21.73 17.69
C ALA A 411 -2.78 -23.10 17.45
N LYS A 412 -3.46 -23.97 16.68
CA LYS A 412 -2.96 -25.31 16.30
C LYS A 412 -1.71 -25.25 15.43
N TYR A 413 -1.63 -24.28 14.52
CA TYR A 413 -0.46 -24.07 13.67
C TYR A 413 0.74 -23.63 14.51
N VAL A 414 0.55 -22.73 15.47
CA VAL A 414 1.61 -22.34 16.42
C VAL A 414 2.05 -23.52 17.28
N ASP A 415 1.11 -24.32 17.79
CA ASP A 415 1.44 -25.54 18.54
C ASP A 415 2.28 -26.51 17.70
N TYR A 416 1.89 -26.77 16.45
CA TYR A 416 2.65 -27.61 15.54
C TYR A 416 4.09 -27.09 15.34
N LYS A 417 4.25 -25.77 15.19
CA LYS A 417 5.57 -25.13 15.00
C LYS A 417 6.44 -25.18 16.26
N LEU A 418 5.86 -25.15 17.46
CA LEU A 418 6.57 -25.17 18.74
C LEU A 418 6.83 -26.58 19.32
N ARG A 419 6.38 -27.67 18.68
CA ARG A 419 6.62 -29.04 19.14
C ARG A 419 8.06 -29.54 18.85
N ALA A 420 8.62 -30.26 19.81
CA ALA A 420 9.91 -30.95 19.71
C ALA A 420 9.87 -32.01 18.59
N GLY A 421 10.50 -31.69 17.46
CA GLY A 421 10.50 -32.52 16.25
C GLY A 421 10.59 -31.73 14.95
N ASN A 422 10.23 -30.44 14.95
CA ASN A 422 10.52 -29.53 13.82
C ASN A 422 12.01 -29.19 13.81
N LYS A 423 12.83 -30.07 13.25
CA LYS A 423 14.27 -29.85 13.04
C LYS A 423 14.59 -29.04 11.77
N GLU A 424 13.56 -28.62 11.02
CA GLU A 424 13.72 -27.98 9.72
C GLU A 424 13.90 -26.46 9.78
N ALA A 425 13.60 -25.81 10.92
CA ALA A 425 13.70 -24.36 11.07
C ALA A 425 14.74 -23.99 12.13
N THR A 426 15.60 -23.02 11.79
CA THR A 426 16.48 -22.35 12.76
C THR A 426 15.67 -21.50 13.75
N GLU A 427 16.26 -21.15 14.90
CA GLU A 427 15.59 -20.27 15.88
C GLU A 427 15.24 -18.91 15.27
N GLU A 428 16.08 -18.36 14.38
CA GLU A 428 15.78 -17.11 13.67
C GLU A 428 14.60 -17.21 12.71
N GLU A 429 14.50 -18.31 11.94
CA GLU A 429 13.38 -18.53 11.04
C GLU A 429 12.08 -18.75 11.81
N LEU A 430 12.15 -19.47 12.93
CA LEU A 430 11.02 -19.66 13.83
C LEU A 430 10.54 -18.31 14.39
N GLU A 431 11.45 -17.45 14.85
CA GLU A 431 11.11 -16.13 15.37
C GLU A 431 10.43 -15.25 14.30
N ARG A 432 10.98 -15.21 13.07
CA ARG A 432 10.37 -14.49 11.93
C ARG A 432 8.98 -15.05 11.58
N LEU A 433 8.80 -16.37 11.66
CA LEU A 433 7.50 -17.00 11.43
C LEU A 433 6.49 -16.61 12.52
N LEU A 434 6.91 -16.60 13.79
CA LEU A 434 6.05 -16.15 14.90
C LEU A 434 5.62 -14.69 14.71
N ASP A 435 6.52 -13.81 14.28
CA ASP A 435 6.18 -12.42 13.95
C ASP A 435 5.12 -12.31 12.84
N LYS A 436 5.26 -13.09 11.76
CA LYS A 436 4.26 -13.12 10.69
C LYS A 436 2.90 -13.64 11.17
N ILE A 437 2.89 -14.69 12.01
CA ILE A 437 1.66 -15.20 12.61
C ILE A 437 1.01 -14.13 13.49
N MET A 438 1.80 -13.37 14.25
CA MET A 438 1.27 -12.29 15.08
C MET A 438 0.62 -11.18 14.25
N VAL A 439 1.11 -10.90 13.04
CA VAL A 439 0.43 -9.98 12.10
C VAL A 439 -0.97 -10.51 11.74
N LEU A 440 -1.11 -11.80 11.42
CA LEU A 440 -2.43 -12.40 11.17
C LEU A 440 -3.31 -12.41 12.42
N PHE A 441 -2.74 -12.69 13.59
CA PHE A 441 -3.44 -12.70 14.87
C PHE A 441 -4.11 -11.36 15.19
N ARG A 442 -3.49 -10.23 14.81
CA ARG A 442 -4.10 -8.89 14.99
C ARG A 442 -5.46 -8.77 14.29
N PHE A 443 -5.59 -9.37 13.11
CA PHE A 443 -6.82 -9.32 12.29
C PHE A 443 -7.96 -10.18 12.84
N ILE A 444 -7.72 -11.04 13.83
CA ILE A 444 -8.74 -11.95 14.37
C ILE A 444 -9.58 -11.24 15.45
N HIS A 445 -10.91 -11.36 15.37
CA HIS A 445 -11.80 -10.92 16.45
C HIS A 445 -11.82 -11.92 17.62
N GLY A 446 -12.02 -13.22 17.38
CA GLY A 446 -12.12 -14.27 18.42
C GLY A 446 -10.81 -14.67 19.10
N LYS A 447 -10.07 -13.72 19.70
CA LYS A 447 -8.77 -13.96 20.36
C LYS A 447 -8.87 -14.86 21.61
N ASP A 448 -10.03 -14.89 22.25
CA ASP A 448 -10.37 -15.80 23.36
C ASP A 448 -10.42 -17.27 22.92
N MET A 449 -10.90 -17.53 21.70
CA MET A 449 -10.84 -18.86 21.09
C MET A 449 -9.39 -19.31 20.89
N PHE A 450 -8.55 -18.42 20.36
CA PHE A 450 -7.11 -18.68 20.26
C PHE A 450 -6.50 -18.97 21.64
N GLU A 451 -6.81 -18.15 22.66
CA GLU A 451 -6.30 -18.34 24.03
C GLU A 451 -6.65 -19.72 24.58
N ALA A 452 -7.90 -20.16 24.42
CA ALA A 452 -8.36 -21.43 24.96
C ALA A 452 -7.63 -22.63 24.35
N PHE A 453 -7.52 -22.68 23.02
CA PHE A 453 -6.77 -23.72 22.32
C PHE A 453 -5.28 -23.64 22.62
N TYR A 454 -4.69 -22.44 22.55
CA TYR A 454 -3.27 -22.23 22.84
C TYR A 454 -2.91 -22.65 24.27
N LYS A 455 -3.73 -22.30 25.27
CA LYS A 455 -3.55 -22.69 26.68
C LYS A 455 -3.59 -24.21 26.85
N LYS A 456 -4.54 -24.87 26.20
CA LYS A 456 -4.67 -26.33 26.26
C LYS A 456 -3.44 -27.02 25.67
N ASP A 457 -3.00 -26.56 24.49
CA ASP A 457 -1.86 -27.15 23.80
C ASP A 457 -0.54 -26.84 24.53
N LEU A 458 -0.38 -25.62 25.06
CA LEU A 458 0.75 -25.26 25.92
C LEU A 458 0.82 -26.19 27.15
N ALA A 459 -0.30 -26.48 27.80
CA ALA A 459 -0.34 -27.39 28.94
C ALA A 459 0.18 -28.79 28.57
N LYS A 460 -0.25 -29.32 27.41
CA LYS A 460 0.25 -30.60 26.87
C LYS A 460 1.76 -30.53 26.58
N ARG A 461 2.26 -29.43 26.01
CA ARG A 461 3.71 -29.26 25.71
C ARG A 461 4.57 -29.18 26.97
N LEU A 462 4.15 -28.40 27.98
CA LEU A 462 4.86 -28.22 29.24
C LEU A 462 4.92 -29.52 30.06
N ILE A 463 3.80 -30.23 30.22
CA ILE A 463 3.72 -31.43 31.07
C ILE A 463 4.45 -32.62 30.44
N VAL A 464 4.30 -32.80 29.11
CA VAL A 464 4.87 -33.96 28.40
C VAL A 464 6.32 -33.72 27.95
N GLY A 465 6.87 -32.51 28.22
CA GLY A 465 8.24 -32.14 27.93
C GLY A 465 8.57 -32.15 26.44
N LYS A 466 7.72 -31.50 25.63
CA LYS A 466 7.82 -31.50 24.16
C LYS A 466 7.89 -30.11 23.51
N SER A 467 8.31 -29.08 24.22
CA SER A 467 8.59 -27.77 23.59
C SER A 467 9.89 -27.85 22.78
N ALA A 468 9.91 -27.19 21.62
CA ALA A 468 11.10 -27.09 20.76
C ALA A 468 12.22 -26.29 21.43
N SER A 469 11.87 -25.16 22.06
CA SER A 469 12.76 -24.32 22.84
C SER A 469 11.97 -23.60 23.94
N VAL A 470 12.57 -23.48 25.13
CA VAL A 470 11.98 -22.72 26.24
C VAL A 470 11.96 -21.23 25.91
N ASP A 471 12.99 -20.73 25.24
CA ASP A 471 13.11 -19.33 24.87
C ASP A 471 12.10 -18.95 23.79
N ALA A 472 11.83 -19.84 22.83
CA ALA A 472 10.78 -19.65 21.82
C ALA A 472 9.38 -19.54 22.46
N GLU A 473 9.08 -20.36 23.47
CA GLU A 473 7.78 -20.28 24.17
C GLU A 473 7.67 -18.97 24.99
N LYS A 474 8.76 -18.54 25.66
CA LYS A 474 8.81 -17.25 26.36
C LYS A 474 8.68 -16.06 25.39
N SER A 475 9.31 -16.13 24.21
CA SER A 475 9.18 -15.15 23.13
C SER A 475 7.73 -15.03 22.68
N MET A 476 7.06 -16.15 22.40
CA MET A 476 5.65 -16.16 21.99
C MET A 476 4.73 -15.53 23.04
N LEU A 477 4.94 -15.82 24.33
CA LEU A 477 4.20 -15.18 25.42
C LEU A 477 4.44 -13.66 25.48
N SER A 478 5.68 -13.21 25.28
CA SER A 478 6.00 -11.79 25.23
C SER A 478 5.25 -11.08 24.10
N LYS A 479 5.21 -11.68 22.90
CA LYS A 479 4.46 -11.15 21.75
C LYS A 479 2.96 -11.09 22.02
N LEU A 480 2.38 -12.14 22.60
CA LEU A 480 0.96 -12.16 23.00
C LEU A 480 0.64 -11.09 24.06
N LYS A 481 1.56 -10.86 25.01
CA LYS A 481 1.42 -9.83 26.04
C LYS A 481 1.45 -8.42 25.45
N GLN A 482 2.32 -8.18 24.46
CA GLN A 482 2.41 -6.90 23.76
C GLN A 482 1.12 -6.57 23.00
N GLU A 483 0.51 -7.56 22.34
CA GLU A 483 -0.68 -7.35 21.50
C GLU A 483 -1.99 -7.34 22.32
N CYS A 484 -2.14 -8.21 23.32
CA CYS A 484 -3.39 -8.38 24.07
C CYS A 484 -3.39 -7.76 25.48
N GLY A 485 -2.20 -7.44 26.01
CA GLY A 485 -2.00 -6.96 27.39
C GLY A 485 -1.82 -8.08 28.41
N ALA A 486 -1.39 -7.70 29.62
CA ALA A 486 -0.99 -8.64 30.68
C ALA A 486 -2.13 -9.52 31.23
N ALA A 487 -3.38 -9.04 31.21
CA ALA A 487 -4.52 -9.83 31.70
C ALA A 487 -4.76 -11.09 30.85
N PHE A 488 -4.52 -11.01 29.53
CA PHE A 488 -4.67 -12.10 28.58
C PHE A 488 -3.61 -13.20 28.80
N THR A 489 -2.36 -12.80 29.06
CA THR A 489 -1.25 -13.76 29.26
C THR A 489 -1.08 -14.23 30.70
N SER A 490 -1.76 -13.62 31.68
CA SER A 490 -1.58 -13.90 33.12
C SER A 490 -1.69 -15.40 33.47
N LYS A 491 -2.68 -16.11 32.92
CA LYS A 491 -2.84 -17.55 33.14
C LYS A 491 -1.68 -18.35 32.55
N LEU A 492 -1.24 -18.00 31.33
CA LEU A 492 -0.13 -18.67 30.64
C LEU A 492 1.20 -18.43 31.36
N GLU A 493 1.46 -17.20 31.81
CA GLU A 493 2.63 -16.86 32.65
C GLU A 493 2.59 -17.64 33.98
N GLY A 494 1.40 -17.79 34.57
CA GLY A 494 1.18 -18.62 35.75
C GLY A 494 1.56 -20.09 35.55
N MET A 495 1.25 -20.66 34.39
CA MET A 495 1.63 -22.04 34.04
C MET A 495 3.17 -22.22 34.02
N PHE A 496 3.91 -21.25 33.49
CA PHE A 496 5.38 -21.28 33.53
C PHE A 496 5.94 -21.18 34.96
N LYS A 497 5.38 -20.27 35.76
CA LYS A 497 5.77 -20.14 37.18
C LYS A 497 5.51 -21.43 37.95
N ASP A 498 4.38 -22.09 37.73
CA ASP A 498 4.08 -23.39 38.35
C ASP A 498 5.12 -24.45 37.96
N MET A 499 5.61 -24.46 36.71
CA MET A 499 6.66 -25.39 36.28
C MET A 499 8.00 -25.12 36.95
N GLU A 500 8.39 -23.86 37.12
CA GLU A 500 9.61 -23.47 37.81
C GLU A 500 9.52 -23.80 39.32
N LEU A 501 8.43 -23.40 39.97
CA LEU A 501 8.16 -23.70 41.39
C LEU A 501 8.11 -25.21 41.66
N SER A 502 7.53 -26.00 40.75
CA SER A 502 7.47 -27.45 40.88
C SER A 502 8.86 -28.08 40.91
N LYS A 503 9.82 -27.57 40.11
CA LYS A 503 11.21 -28.05 40.12
C LYS A 503 11.86 -27.77 41.48
N ASP A 504 11.67 -26.57 42.03
CA ASP A 504 12.22 -26.19 43.33
C ASP A 504 11.61 -27.03 44.47
N ILE A 505 10.30 -27.26 44.43
CA ILE A 505 9.60 -28.12 45.39
C ILE A 505 10.14 -29.56 45.30
N MET A 506 10.37 -30.06 44.09
CA MET A 506 10.91 -31.40 43.87
C MET A 506 12.35 -31.55 44.34
N LEU A 507 13.21 -30.54 44.15
CA LEU A 507 14.56 -30.53 44.72
C LEU A 507 14.50 -30.63 46.25
N ASN A 508 13.66 -29.83 46.88
CA ASN A 508 13.43 -29.85 48.31
C ASN A 508 12.87 -31.20 48.81
N PHE A 509 11.99 -31.84 48.04
CA PHE A 509 11.45 -33.16 48.35
C PHE A 509 12.54 -34.24 48.29
N LYS A 510 13.37 -34.24 47.23
CA LYS A 510 14.48 -35.18 47.10
C LYS A 510 15.54 -34.99 48.20
N HIS A 511 15.77 -33.77 48.68
CA HIS A 511 16.64 -33.53 49.85
C HIS A 511 16.02 -34.00 51.17
N HIS A 512 14.70 -33.86 51.33
CA HIS A 512 13.98 -34.31 52.53
C HIS A 512 13.89 -35.84 52.61
N MET A 513 14.00 -36.54 51.48
CA MET A 513 13.90 -37.99 51.38
C MET A 513 15.29 -38.63 51.11
N PRO A 514 16.06 -39.01 52.16
CA PRO A 514 17.33 -39.69 51.96
C PRO A 514 17.13 -41.05 51.28
N ALA A 515 18.09 -41.49 50.46
CA ALA A 515 18.01 -42.68 49.60
C ALA A 515 17.66 -44.00 50.32
N ARG A 516 17.86 -44.08 51.65
CA ARG A 516 17.50 -45.24 52.49
C ARG A 516 16.00 -45.34 52.83
N SER A 517 15.22 -44.31 52.54
CA SER A 517 13.79 -44.21 52.91
C SER A 517 12.83 -44.37 51.72
N GLN A 518 13.34 -44.75 50.54
CA GLN A 518 12.54 -44.92 49.31
C GLN A 518 11.88 -46.30 49.24
N PRO A 519 10.53 -46.40 49.31
CA PRO A 519 9.84 -47.68 49.08
C PRO A 519 9.97 -48.09 47.60
N GLY A 520 10.32 -49.32 47.24
CA GLY A 520 10.12 -49.83 45.87
C GLY A 520 10.95 -49.25 44.71
N GLY A 521 12.00 -48.43 44.95
CA GLY A 521 12.95 -48.03 43.89
C GLY A 521 12.40 -47.18 42.72
N ILE A 522 11.26 -46.50 42.92
CA ILE A 522 10.63 -45.62 41.93
C ILE A 522 11.18 -44.19 42.06
N ASP A 523 11.71 -43.61 40.98
CA ASP A 523 12.06 -42.17 40.95
C ASP A 523 10.81 -41.33 40.62
N LEU A 524 10.20 -40.76 41.65
CA LEU A 524 9.04 -39.89 41.52
C LEU A 524 9.44 -38.44 41.20
N THR A 525 8.81 -37.87 40.18
CA THR A 525 8.80 -36.43 39.92
C THR A 525 7.37 -35.92 39.84
N VAL A 526 7.04 -34.88 40.60
CA VAL A 526 5.70 -34.31 40.69
C VAL A 526 5.70 -32.87 40.20
N ASN A 527 4.73 -32.54 39.35
CA ASN A 527 4.43 -31.17 38.96
C ASN A 527 3.17 -30.70 39.70
N ILE A 528 3.28 -29.61 40.45
CA ILE A 528 2.16 -29.00 41.19
C ILE A 528 1.60 -27.85 40.34
N LEU A 529 0.31 -27.95 40.02
CA LEU A 529 -0.37 -27.04 39.10
C LEU A 529 -1.45 -26.24 39.83
N THR A 530 -1.49 -24.93 39.62
CA THR A 530 -2.52 -24.06 40.20
C THR A 530 -3.82 -24.17 39.40
N MET A 531 -4.87 -24.76 39.99
CA MET A 531 -6.13 -25.10 39.29
C MET A 531 -6.75 -23.96 38.46
N GLY A 532 -6.61 -22.69 38.89
CA GLY A 532 -7.17 -21.53 38.15
C GLY A 532 -6.38 -21.08 36.91
N TYR A 533 -5.13 -21.52 36.74
CA TYR A 533 -4.29 -21.16 35.58
C TYR A 533 -4.35 -22.20 34.47
N TRP A 534 -4.50 -23.47 34.83
CA TRP A 534 -4.46 -24.59 33.90
C TRP A 534 -5.85 -24.88 33.31
N PRO A 535 -5.93 -25.63 32.19
CA PRO A 535 -7.19 -26.19 31.73
C PRO A 535 -7.87 -27.04 32.81
N THR A 536 -9.21 -27.11 32.78
CA THR A 536 -9.95 -28.01 33.65
C THR A 536 -9.76 -29.44 33.14
N TYR A 537 -9.34 -30.34 34.03
CA TYR A 537 -9.19 -31.76 33.74
C TYR A 537 -10.27 -32.55 34.49
N PRO A 538 -11.03 -33.43 33.81
CA PRO A 538 -11.97 -34.30 34.48
C PRO A 538 -11.23 -35.25 35.41
N HIS A 539 -11.74 -35.43 36.62
CA HIS A 539 -11.18 -36.38 37.56
C HIS A 539 -11.59 -37.79 37.15
N MET A 540 -10.62 -38.68 37.04
CA MET A 540 -10.85 -40.09 36.79
C MET A 540 -10.23 -40.90 37.93
N GLU A 541 -11.01 -41.81 38.49
CA GLU A 541 -10.53 -42.77 39.48
C GLU A 541 -9.86 -43.94 38.76
N VAL A 542 -8.69 -44.36 39.23
CA VAL A 542 -7.95 -45.50 38.70
C VAL A 542 -7.32 -46.28 39.84
N HIS A 543 -7.19 -47.59 39.67
CA HIS A 543 -6.51 -48.44 40.63
C HIS A 543 -4.99 -48.35 40.45
N LEU A 544 -4.34 -47.65 41.37
CA LEU A 544 -2.88 -47.54 41.41
C LEU A 544 -2.25 -48.68 42.22
N PRO A 545 -1.08 -49.21 41.81
CA PRO A 545 -0.31 -50.12 42.64
C PRO A 545 0.01 -49.52 44.02
N VAL A 546 0.05 -50.38 45.04
CA VAL A 546 0.25 -49.98 46.45
C VAL A 546 1.51 -49.12 46.61
N GLU A 547 2.60 -49.47 45.92
CA GLU A 547 3.85 -48.71 45.95
C GLU A 547 3.67 -47.26 45.45
N MET A 548 2.92 -47.06 44.37
CA MET A 548 2.66 -45.72 43.82
C MET A 548 1.80 -44.88 44.78
N VAL A 549 0.80 -45.51 45.43
CA VAL A 549 -0.05 -44.85 46.44
C VAL A 549 0.78 -44.40 47.65
N GLN A 550 1.72 -45.23 48.12
CA GLN A 550 2.63 -44.86 49.20
C GLN A 550 3.45 -43.62 48.85
N TYR A 551 4.02 -43.56 47.64
CA TYR A 551 4.74 -42.38 47.17
C TYR A 551 3.86 -41.12 47.10
N GLN A 552 2.63 -41.25 46.59
CA GLN A 552 1.69 -40.13 46.56
C GLN A 552 1.38 -39.59 47.96
N GLU A 553 1.18 -40.47 48.94
CA GLU A 553 0.89 -40.07 50.32
C GLU A 553 2.11 -39.47 51.04
N ILE A 554 3.32 -40.00 50.81
CA ILE A 554 4.57 -39.41 51.32
C ILE A 554 4.74 -37.98 50.78
N PHE A 555 4.59 -37.80 49.47
CA PHE A 555 4.69 -36.48 48.84
C PHE A 555 3.59 -35.52 49.33
N LYS A 556 2.35 -36.00 49.44
CA LYS A 556 1.21 -35.22 49.93
C LYS A 556 1.43 -34.71 51.36
N LYS A 557 1.92 -35.56 52.27
CA LYS A 557 2.27 -35.15 53.64
C LYS A 557 3.37 -34.09 53.64
N PHE A 558 4.42 -34.27 52.85
CA PHE A 558 5.49 -33.28 52.70
C PHE A 558 4.97 -31.93 52.21
N TYR A 559 4.16 -31.93 51.14
CA TYR A 559 3.66 -30.71 50.53
C TYR A 559 2.69 -29.97 51.45
N LEU A 560 1.72 -30.66 52.05
CA LEU A 560 0.74 -30.06 52.97
C LEU A 560 1.38 -29.57 54.28
N GLY A 561 2.46 -30.22 54.72
CA GLY A 561 3.24 -29.76 55.89
C GLY A 561 3.95 -28.42 55.65
N LYS A 562 4.38 -28.13 54.41
CA LYS A 562 5.03 -26.86 54.04
C LYS A 562 4.04 -25.80 53.53
N HIS A 563 2.90 -26.21 53.00
CA HIS A 563 1.90 -25.34 52.40
C HIS A 563 0.53 -25.53 53.06
N SER A 564 0.35 -24.93 54.24
CA SER A 564 -0.89 -24.95 55.00
C SER A 564 -2.06 -24.29 54.24
N GLY A 565 -3.26 -24.85 54.37
CA GLY A 565 -4.49 -24.30 53.77
C GLY A 565 -4.70 -24.66 52.30
N ARG A 566 -3.90 -25.56 51.73
CA ARG A 566 -4.07 -26.07 50.36
C ARG A 566 -4.69 -27.47 50.35
N LYS A 567 -5.36 -27.82 49.26
CA LYS A 567 -5.84 -29.18 48.95
C LYS A 567 -5.17 -29.66 47.66
N LEU A 568 -4.73 -30.91 47.65
CA LEU A 568 -4.18 -31.57 46.47
C LEU A 568 -5.22 -32.49 45.84
N GLN A 569 -5.22 -32.55 44.52
CA GLN A 569 -6.01 -33.49 43.72
C GLN A 569 -5.10 -34.04 42.63
N TRP A 570 -4.87 -35.36 42.64
CA TRP A 570 -4.06 -36.03 41.64
C TRP A 570 -4.83 -36.14 40.33
N GLN A 571 -4.13 -36.00 39.19
CA GLN A 571 -4.72 -36.07 37.85
C GLN A 571 -4.06 -37.20 37.05
N PRO A 572 -4.62 -38.42 37.08
CA PRO A 572 -4.05 -39.58 36.40
C PRO A 572 -3.87 -39.41 34.89
N THR A 573 -4.76 -38.63 34.26
CA THR A 573 -4.78 -38.32 32.82
C THR A 573 -3.49 -37.63 32.33
N LEU A 574 -2.79 -36.92 33.20
CA LEU A 574 -1.56 -36.19 32.88
C LEU A 574 -0.29 -36.98 33.26
N GLY A 575 -0.45 -38.12 33.93
CA GLY A 575 0.64 -38.94 34.41
C GLY A 575 1.37 -39.68 33.29
N HIS A 576 2.68 -39.79 33.42
CA HIS A 576 3.50 -40.63 32.54
C HIS A 576 4.63 -41.28 33.33
N CYS A 577 5.05 -42.45 32.86
CA CYS A 577 6.06 -43.29 33.51
C CYS A 577 7.08 -43.79 32.49
N VAL A 578 8.22 -44.25 33.00
CA VAL A 578 9.22 -44.98 32.22
C VAL A 578 9.29 -46.40 32.78
N LEU A 579 8.90 -47.37 31.98
CA LEU A 579 8.94 -48.79 32.35
C LEU A 579 10.16 -49.45 31.76
N LYS A 580 10.81 -50.31 32.54
CA LYS A 580 11.83 -51.23 32.04
C LYS A 580 11.11 -52.52 31.66
N ALA A 581 11.13 -52.85 30.38
CA ALA A 581 10.51 -54.06 29.85
C ALA A 581 11.60 -55.06 29.46
N GLU A 582 11.44 -56.30 29.90
CA GLU A 582 12.29 -57.43 29.54
C GLU A 582 11.58 -58.25 28.47
N PHE A 583 12.17 -58.31 27.27
CA PHE A 583 11.73 -59.14 26.15
C PHE A 583 12.82 -60.17 25.85
N SER A 584 12.47 -61.30 25.23
CA SER A 584 13.46 -62.29 24.75
C SER A 584 14.52 -61.69 23.82
N ASN A 585 14.16 -60.68 23.02
CA ASN A 585 15.06 -59.96 22.12
C ASN A 585 15.85 -58.80 22.78
N GLY A 586 15.79 -58.67 24.10
CA GLY A 586 16.58 -57.73 24.89
C GLY A 586 15.77 -56.68 25.65
N LYS A 587 16.41 -56.04 26.63
CA LYS A 587 15.78 -55.05 27.52
C LYS A 587 15.51 -53.73 26.79
N LYS A 588 14.37 -53.11 27.08
CA LYS A 588 13.95 -51.80 26.53
C LYS A 588 13.35 -50.91 27.60
N GLU A 589 13.39 -49.60 27.37
CA GLU A 589 12.68 -48.62 28.20
C GLU A 589 11.47 -48.04 27.44
N LEU A 590 10.29 -48.16 28.02
CA LEU A 590 9.04 -47.68 27.45
C LEU A 590 8.61 -46.40 28.17
N GLN A 591 8.60 -45.27 27.48
CA GLN A 591 7.97 -44.04 27.96
C GLN A 591 6.48 -44.07 27.57
N VAL A 592 5.64 -44.25 28.58
CA VAL A 592 4.21 -44.55 28.48
C VAL A 592 3.40 -43.61 29.38
N SER A 593 2.11 -43.46 29.14
CA SER A 593 1.23 -42.78 30.08
C SER A 593 0.93 -43.64 31.32
N LEU A 594 0.28 -43.04 32.32
CA LEU A 594 -0.15 -43.77 33.50
C LEU A 594 -1.15 -44.88 33.15
N PHE A 595 -2.13 -44.63 32.28
CA PHE A 595 -3.11 -45.66 31.88
C PHE A 595 -2.45 -46.83 31.16
N GLN A 596 -1.52 -46.54 30.26
CA GLN A 596 -0.69 -47.57 29.61
C GLN A 596 0.14 -48.34 30.64
N THR A 597 0.66 -47.67 31.67
CA THR A 597 1.44 -48.29 32.74
C THR A 597 0.59 -49.29 33.52
N LEU A 598 -0.61 -48.89 33.93
CA LEU A 598 -1.52 -49.77 34.65
C LEU A 598 -1.86 -51.02 33.82
N CYS A 599 -2.14 -50.85 32.52
CA CYS A 599 -2.38 -51.99 31.63
C CYS A 599 -1.17 -52.92 31.55
N PHE A 600 0.06 -52.38 31.41
CA PHE A 600 1.27 -53.20 31.31
C PHE A 600 1.60 -53.95 32.59
N LEU A 601 1.36 -53.35 33.76
CA LEU A 601 1.70 -53.98 35.04
C LEU A 601 0.91 -55.26 35.30
N LEU A 602 -0.31 -55.39 34.74
CA LEU A 602 -1.10 -56.62 34.82
C LEU A 602 -0.38 -57.83 34.19
N PHE A 603 0.42 -57.59 33.15
CA PHE A 603 1.14 -58.63 32.43
C PHE A 603 2.36 -59.19 33.19
N ASN A 604 2.65 -58.69 34.40
CA ASN A 604 3.61 -59.35 35.28
C ASN A 604 3.01 -60.57 36.01
N ASP A 605 1.67 -60.61 36.15
CA ASP A 605 0.94 -61.65 36.89
C ASP A 605 0.18 -62.61 35.95
N GLY A 606 0.19 -62.38 34.63
CA GLY A 606 -0.43 -63.25 33.63
C GLY A 606 -0.10 -62.84 32.19
N ASP A 607 -0.21 -63.77 31.23
CA ASP A 607 0.22 -63.54 29.84
C ASP A 607 -0.90 -63.07 28.89
N GLU A 608 -2.16 -63.29 29.28
CA GLU A 608 -3.36 -62.99 28.47
C GLU A 608 -4.47 -62.41 29.35
N PHE A 609 -5.08 -61.31 28.91
CA PHE A 609 -6.24 -60.69 29.55
C PHE A 609 -7.29 -60.28 28.52
N THR A 610 -8.58 -60.38 28.88
CA THR A 610 -9.67 -59.81 28.08
C THR A 610 -9.82 -58.31 28.34
N PHE A 611 -10.53 -57.59 27.46
CA PHE A 611 -10.85 -56.17 27.67
C PHE A 611 -11.53 -55.93 29.03
N GLU A 612 -12.49 -56.76 29.40
CA GLU A 612 -13.23 -56.65 30.67
C GLU A 612 -12.32 -56.91 31.89
N ASP A 613 -11.39 -57.87 31.81
CA ASP A 613 -10.43 -58.12 32.90
C ASP A 613 -9.55 -56.88 33.17
N ILE A 614 -9.03 -56.27 32.09
CA ILE A 614 -8.19 -55.07 32.19
C ILE A 614 -9.01 -53.89 32.73
N LYS A 615 -10.25 -53.73 32.28
CA LYS A 615 -11.17 -52.68 32.74
C LYS A 615 -11.45 -52.79 34.23
N GLN A 616 -11.79 -53.99 34.70
CA GLN A 616 -12.07 -54.24 36.12
C GLN A 616 -10.82 -54.02 36.99
N ALA A 617 -9.65 -54.49 36.54
CA ALA A 617 -8.41 -54.39 37.30
C ALA A 617 -7.92 -52.94 37.41
N THR A 618 -8.04 -52.14 36.34
CA THR A 618 -7.49 -50.77 36.29
C THR A 618 -8.50 -49.68 36.64
N ALA A 619 -9.80 -49.97 36.56
CA ALA A 619 -10.91 -49.02 36.69
C ALA A 619 -10.89 -47.84 35.70
N ILE A 620 -10.24 -48.00 34.54
CA ILE A 620 -10.20 -46.97 33.49
C ILE A 620 -11.54 -46.94 32.75
N GLU A 621 -12.05 -45.74 32.47
CA GLU A 621 -13.27 -45.56 31.67
C GLU A 621 -13.14 -46.17 30.27
N ASP A 622 -14.26 -46.67 29.76
CA ASP A 622 -14.35 -47.48 28.54
C ASP A 622 -13.71 -46.78 27.31
N SER A 623 -14.08 -45.51 27.08
CA SER A 623 -13.59 -44.70 25.96
C SER A 623 -12.06 -44.51 25.99
N GLU A 624 -11.51 -44.20 27.15
CA GLU A 624 -10.07 -43.98 27.32
C GLU A 624 -9.29 -45.31 27.35
N LEU A 625 -9.89 -46.39 27.86
CA LEU A 625 -9.28 -47.73 27.87
C LEU A 625 -9.14 -48.27 26.44
N ARG A 626 -10.17 -48.16 25.60
CA ARG A 626 -10.09 -48.59 24.19
C ARG A 626 -8.96 -47.86 23.46
N ARG A 627 -8.85 -46.55 23.65
CA ARG A 627 -7.78 -45.72 23.06
C ARG A 627 -6.40 -46.12 23.59
N THR A 628 -6.31 -46.38 24.89
CA THR A 628 -5.10 -46.84 25.55
C THR A 628 -4.66 -48.17 24.95
N LEU A 629 -5.52 -49.18 24.88
CA LEU A 629 -5.21 -50.49 24.32
C LEU A 629 -4.93 -50.45 22.81
N GLN A 630 -5.65 -49.61 22.06
CA GLN A 630 -5.38 -49.37 20.65
C GLN A 630 -3.94 -48.87 20.43
N SER A 631 -3.45 -48.02 21.32
CA SER A 631 -2.07 -47.52 21.25
C SER A 631 -1.00 -48.58 21.54
N LEU A 632 -1.33 -49.56 22.38
CA LEU A 632 -0.42 -50.64 22.78
C LEU A 632 -0.41 -51.82 21.80
N ALA A 633 -1.56 -52.12 21.18
CA ALA A 633 -1.74 -53.32 20.36
C ALA A 633 -1.91 -53.06 18.85
N CYS A 634 -2.60 -51.98 18.47
CA CYS A 634 -2.93 -51.68 17.07
C CYS A 634 -1.96 -50.66 16.43
N GLY A 635 -1.16 -49.98 17.26
CA GLY A 635 -0.22 -48.93 16.85
C GLY A 635 1.03 -49.43 16.09
N LYS A 636 1.99 -48.52 15.91
CA LYS A 636 3.29 -48.81 15.28
C LYS A 636 4.18 -49.69 16.17
N ALA A 637 4.17 -49.44 17.48
CA ALA A 637 4.89 -50.22 18.48
C ALA A 637 3.91 -51.19 19.14
N ARG A 638 3.82 -52.41 18.61
CA ARG A 638 2.90 -53.46 19.06
C ARG A 638 3.51 -54.27 20.19
N VAL A 639 3.50 -53.69 21.38
CA VAL A 639 3.99 -54.37 22.60
C VAL A 639 2.97 -55.41 23.08
N LEU A 640 1.68 -55.20 22.78
CA LEU A 640 0.63 -56.18 22.95
C LEU A 640 0.13 -56.70 21.59
N LEU A 641 -0.42 -57.90 21.57
CA LEU A 641 -1.10 -58.49 20.42
C LEU A 641 -2.60 -58.60 20.72
N LYS A 642 -3.42 -58.01 19.84
CA LYS A 642 -4.90 -58.11 19.91
C LYS A 642 -5.37 -59.38 19.21
N VAL A 643 -6.27 -60.12 19.85
CA VAL A 643 -6.96 -61.30 19.31
C VAL A 643 -8.47 -61.11 19.46
N PRO A 644 -9.25 -61.04 18.36
CA PRO A 644 -8.82 -61.06 16.95
C PRO A 644 -8.08 -59.79 16.51
N LYS A 645 -7.23 -59.89 15.49
CA LYS A 645 -6.49 -58.74 14.94
C LYS A 645 -7.46 -57.77 14.26
N GLY A 646 -7.37 -56.48 14.59
CA GLY A 646 -8.21 -55.42 14.04
C GLY A 646 -7.62 -54.04 14.32
N ARG A 647 -8.25 -52.99 13.80
CA ARG A 647 -7.87 -51.60 14.10
C ARG A 647 -8.51 -51.08 15.38
N ASP A 648 -9.71 -51.55 15.66
CA ASP A 648 -10.55 -51.12 16.79
C ASP A 648 -10.54 -52.16 17.90
N VAL A 649 -10.91 -51.70 19.11
CA VAL A 649 -10.95 -52.52 20.33
C VAL A 649 -12.41 -52.73 20.72
N GLU A 650 -12.82 -53.99 20.78
CA GLU A 650 -14.16 -54.48 21.10
C GLU A 650 -14.16 -55.24 22.43
N ASP A 651 -15.33 -55.44 23.04
CA ASP A 651 -15.47 -55.98 24.41
C ASP A 651 -14.95 -57.42 24.55
N GLY A 652 -15.08 -58.22 23.48
CA GLY A 652 -14.61 -59.60 23.43
C GLY A 652 -13.13 -59.76 23.07
N ASP A 653 -12.41 -58.66 22.84
CA ASP A 653 -11.01 -58.72 22.46
C ASP A 653 -10.11 -59.19 23.61
N LYS A 654 -9.09 -59.96 23.24
CA LYS A 654 -8.03 -60.41 24.13
C LYS A 654 -6.71 -59.76 23.79
N PHE A 655 -5.91 -59.51 24.80
CA PHE A 655 -4.60 -58.89 24.69
C PHE A 655 -3.54 -59.82 25.26
N VAL A 656 -2.51 -60.11 24.47
CA VAL A 656 -1.40 -61.00 24.81
C VAL A 656 -0.10 -60.22 24.77
N PHE A 657 0.80 -60.47 25.73
CA PHE A 657 2.14 -59.87 25.73
C PHE A 657 2.97 -60.33 24.53
N ASN A 658 3.58 -59.40 23.78
CA ASN A 658 4.41 -59.72 22.62
C ASN A 658 5.88 -59.88 23.02
N ASP A 659 6.29 -61.09 23.42
CA ASP A 659 7.68 -61.36 23.79
C ASP A 659 8.65 -61.21 22.59
N ASP A 660 8.18 -61.44 21.36
CA ASP A 660 8.95 -61.28 20.12
C ASP A 660 9.12 -59.82 19.65
N PHE A 661 8.79 -58.84 20.49
CA PHE A 661 8.83 -57.42 20.11
C PHE A 661 10.24 -56.95 19.70
N LYS A 662 10.34 -56.34 18.51
CA LYS A 662 11.59 -55.80 17.96
C LYS A 662 11.48 -54.32 17.64
N HIS A 663 12.43 -53.53 18.14
CA HIS A 663 12.53 -52.09 17.86
C HIS A 663 13.99 -51.61 17.84
N LYS A 664 14.32 -50.70 16.90
CA LYS A 664 15.69 -50.19 16.68
C LYS A 664 16.21 -49.39 17.88
N LEU A 665 15.36 -48.61 18.52
CA LEU A 665 15.73 -47.77 19.67
C LEU A 665 15.64 -48.56 20.98
N PHE A 666 16.48 -48.19 21.96
CA PHE A 666 16.43 -48.71 23.34
C PHE A 666 15.28 -48.07 24.12
N ARG A 667 15.15 -46.74 24.06
CA ARG A 667 14.08 -45.97 24.69
C ARG A 667 12.98 -45.65 23.66
N ILE A 668 11.78 -46.11 23.92
CA ILE A 668 10.65 -46.11 22.99
C ILE A 668 9.53 -45.27 23.60
N LYS A 669 8.95 -44.35 22.82
CA LYS A 669 7.85 -43.50 23.27
C LYS A 669 6.53 -43.99 22.66
N ILE A 670 5.66 -44.55 23.49
CA ILE A 670 4.36 -45.14 23.08
C ILE A 670 3.21 -44.16 23.39
N ASN A 671 3.50 -42.89 23.62
CA ASN A 671 2.49 -41.90 24.03
C ASN A 671 1.90 -41.09 22.85
N GLN A 672 1.90 -41.63 21.63
CA GLN A 672 1.55 -40.85 20.42
C GLN A 672 0.03 -40.68 20.24
N ILE A 673 -0.79 -41.65 20.66
CA ILE A 673 -2.25 -41.61 20.45
C ILE A 673 -2.92 -40.67 21.45
N GLN A 674 -2.50 -40.65 22.71
CA GLN A 674 -3.06 -39.77 23.76
C GLN A 674 -2.73 -38.28 23.57
N MET A 675 -1.72 -37.98 22.76
CA MET A 675 -1.36 -36.59 22.44
C MET A 675 -2.16 -35.97 21.31
N LYS A 676 -2.98 -36.75 20.60
CA LYS A 676 -3.94 -36.21 19.64
C LYS A 676 -5.14 -35.67 20.40
N GLU A 677 -5.57 -34.47 20.04
CA GLU A 677 -6.84 -33.94 20.51
C GLU A 677 -7.98 -34.80 19.95
N THR A 678 -8.93 -35.19 20.81
CA THR A 678 -10.15 -35.88 20.36
C THR A 678 -11.18 -34.87 19.84
N GLN A 679 -12.13 -35.31 19.03
CA GLN A 679 -13.22 -34.42 18.59
C GLN A 679 -14.04 -33.93 19.80
N GLU A 680 -14.26 -34.79 20.79
CA GLU A 680 -14.92 -34.42 22.06
C GLU A 680 -14.16 -33.32 22.81
N GLU A 681 -12.83 -33.43 22.94
CA GLU A 681 -12.01 -32.40 23.56
C GLU A 681 -12.10 -31.07 22.81
N ASN A 682 -12.16 -31.10 21.47
CA ASN A 682 -12.26 -29.91 20.64
C ASN A 682 -13.62 -29.21 20.83
N THR A 683 -14.71 -29.98 20.73
CA THR A 683 -16.07 -29.47 20.94
C THR A 683 -16.24 -28.92 22.34
N SER A 684 -15.78 -29.65 23.37
CA SER A 684 -15.83 -29.21 24.77
C SER A 684 -15.05 -27.92 25.01
N THR A 685 -13.87 -27.76 24.40
CA THR A 685 -13.09 -26.51 24.49
C THR A 685 -13.85 -25.35 23.88
N THR A 686 -14.47 -25.58 22.72
CA THR A 686 -15.26 -24.57 22.00
C THR A 686 -16.50 -24.15 22.78
N GLU A 687 -17.23 -25.11 23.35
CA GLU A 687 -18.41 -24.87 24.20
C GLU A 687 -18.05 -24.10 25.46
N GLY A 688 -16.93 -24.46 26.11
CA GLY A 688 -16.41 -23.73 27.27
C GLY A 688 -16.16 -22.26 26.97
N VAL A 689 -15.57 -21.95 25.80
CA VAL A 689 -15.37 -20.54 25.37
C VAL A 689 -16.71 -19.83 25.17
N PHE A 690 -17.71 -20.48 24.56
CA PHE A 690 -19.02 -19.87 24.39
C PHE A 690 -19.73 -19.61 25.72
N GLN A 691 -19.58 -20.49 26.70
CA GLN A 691 -20.11 -20.28 28.04
C GLN A 691 -19.39 -19.12 28.74
N ASP A 692 -18.06 -19.07 28.66
CA ASP A 692 -17.25 -17.97 29.21
C ASP A 692 -17.64 -16.60 28.63
N ARG A 693 -17.93 -16.54 27.32
CA ARG A 693 -18.43 -15.32 26.66
C ARG A 693 -19.73 -14.83 27.30
N GLN A 694 -20.64 -15.72 27.71
CA GLN A 694 -21.89 -15.31 28.37
C GLN A 694 -21.63 -14.63 29.72
N TYR A 695 -20.71 -15.17 30.52
CA TYR A 695 -20.33 -14.54 31.79
C TYR A 695 -19.62 -13.20 31.59
N GLN A 696 -18.79 -13.08 30.54
CA GLN A 696 -18.15 -11.81 30.20
C GLN A 696 -19.17 -10.75 29.76
N VAL A 697 -20.17 -11.14 28.96
CA VAL A 697 -21.29 -10.27 28.56
C VAL A 697 -22.05 -9.79 29.79
N ASP A 698 -22.43 -10.70 30.70
CA ASP A 698 -23.11 -10.32 31.94
C ASP A 698 -22.30 -9.32 32.77
N ALA A 699 -21.02 -9.62 33.01
CA ALA A 699 -20.15 -8.77 33.80
C ALA A 699 -19.96 -7.38 33.15
N ALA A 700 -19.91 -7.31 31.81
CA ALA A 700 -19.84 -6.06 31.07
C ALA A 700 -21.13 -5.25 31.22
N ILE A 701 -22.31 -5.88 31.02
CA ILE A 701 -23.61 -5.22 31.18
C ILE A 701 -23.73 -4.64 32.59
N VAL A 702 -23.46 -5.45 33.63
CA VAL A 702 -23.56 -5.01 35.03
C VAL A 702 -22.60 -3.83 35.30
N ARG A 703 -21.37 -3.88 34.78
CA ARG A 703 -20.38 -2.79 34.97
C ARG A 703 -20.83 -1.48 34.31
N ILE A 704 -21.36 -1.55 33.09
CA ILE A 704 -21.88 -0.40 32.35
C ILE A 704 -23.09 0.18 33.08
N MET A 705 -24.08 -0.66 33.38
CA MET A 705 -25.32 -0.25 34.05
C MET A 705 -25.05 0.34 35.45
N LYS A 706 -24.12 -0.26 36.22
CA LYS A 706 -23.72 0.28 37.52
C LYS A 706 -23.15 1.70 37.44
N THR A 707 -22.45 2.02 36.35
CA THR A 707 -21.80 3.32 36.12
C THR A 707 -22.78 4.36 35.59
N ARG A 708 -23.57 3.99 34.56
CA ARG A 708 -24.50 4.90 33.86
C ARG A 708 -25.84 5.09 34.57
N LYS A 709 -26.23 4.13 35.42
CA LYS A 709 -27.52 4.02 36.13
C LYS A 709 -28.76 3.88 35.26
N THR A 710 -28.87 4.68 34.20
CA THR A 710 -29.94 4.61 33.20
C THR A 710 -29.33 4.66 31.81
N LEU A 711 -29.73 3.75 30.93
CA LEU A 711 -29.21 3.71 29.55
C LEU A 711 -30.25 3.15 28.59
N SER A 712 -30.30 3.69 27.36
CA SER A 712 -31.14 3.14 26.30
C SER A 712 -30.51 1.88 25.70
N HIS A 713 -31.34 1.01 25.13
CA HIS A 713 -30.91 -0.25 24.53
C HIS A 713 -29.82 -0.06 23.46
N ASN A 714 -30.00 0.90 22.55
CA ASN A 714 -29.02 1.17 21.49
C ASN A 714 -27.67 1.67 22.04
N LEU A 715 -27.70 2.51 23.09
CA LEU A 715 -26.48 3.00 23.72
C LEU A 715 -25.77 1.89 24.51
N LEU A 716 -26.53 1.03 25.21
CA LEU A 716 -25.99 -0.13 25.90
C LEU A 716 -25.31 -1.08 24.92
N ILE A 717 -25.96 -1.39 23.79
CA ILE A 717 -25.38 -2.23 22.75
C ILE A 717 -24.10 -1.62 22.18
N SER A 718 -24.09 -0.31 21.90
CA SER A 718 -22.90 0.39 21.40
C SER A 718 -21.74 0.32 22.38
N GLU A 719 -21.98 0.55 23.69
CA GLU A 719 -20.94 0.41 24.72
C GLU A 719 -20.47 -1.04 24.87
N LEU A 720 -21.35 -2.04 24.74
CA LEU A 720 -20.98 -3.45 24.80
C LEU A 720 -20.09 -3.85 23.62
N TYR A 721 -20.38 -3.41 22.39
CA TYR A 721 -19.51 -3.70 21.24
C TYR A 721 -18.14 -3.03 21.37
N ASN A 722 -18.04 -1.90 22.07
CA ASN A 722 -16.75 -1.26 22.35
C ASN A 722 -15.96 -1.98 23.45
N GLN A 723 -16.64 -2.61 24.43
CA GLN A 723 -15.98 -3.28 25.56
C GLN A 723 -15.66 -4.75 25.28
N LEU A 724 -16.51 -5.46 24.53
CA LEU A 724 -16.36 -6.87 24.22
C LEU A 724 -15.44 -7.05 23.01
N LYS A 725 -14.42 -7.90 23.15
CA LYS A 725 -13.44 -8.18 22.09
C LYS A 725 -13.84 -9.32 21.16
N PHE A 726 -15.09 -9.78 21.19
CA PHE A 726 -15.59 -10.90 20.38
C PHE A 726 -16.99 -10.60 19.85
N PRO A 727 -17.38 -11.20 18.70
CA PRO A 727 -18.72 -11.01 18.15
C PRO A 727 -19.78 -11.66 19.03
N VAL A 728 -20.85 -10.92 19.33
CA VAL A 728 -22.04 -11.40 20.06
C VAL A 728 -23.26 -11.23 19.17
N LYS A 729 -24.07 -12.29 19.03
CA LYS A 729 -25.31 -12.21 18.25
C LYS A 729 -26.34 -11.38 19.03
N PRO A 730 -27.12 -10.50 18.37
CA PRO A 730 -28.16 -9.70 19.04
C PRO A 730 -29.17 -10.55 19.84
N ALA A 731 -29.50 -11.74 19.36
CA ALA A 731 -30.39 -12.68 20.04
C ALA A 731 -29.82 -13.17 21.38
N ASP A 732 -28.51 -13.42 21.44
CA ASP A 732 -27.85 -13.87 22.67
C ASP A 732 -27.78 -12.73 23.69
N LEU A 733 -27.48 -11.51 23.23
CA LEU A 733 -27.45 -10.31 24.06
C LEU A 733 -28.83 -10.01 24.68
N LYS A 734 -29.91 -10.17 23.91
CA LYS A 734 -31.28 -10.05 24.42
C LYS A 734 -31.56 -11.05 25.54
N LYS A 735 -31.20 -12.33 25.34
CA LYS A 735 -31.34 -13.37 26.38
C LYS A 735 -30.54 -13.04 27.64
N ARG A 736 -29.32 -12.48 27.50
CA ARG A 736 -28.50 -12.06 28.66
C ARG A 736 -29.13 -10.89 29.42
N ILE A 737 -29.67 -9.89 28.72
CA ILE A 737 -30.38 -8.78 29.35
C ILE A 737 -31.62 -9.29 30.11
N GLU A 738 -32.42 -10.17 29.50
CA GLU A 738 -33.58 -10.79 30.16
C GLU A 738 -33.16 -11.53 31.43
N SER A 739 -32.11 -12.35 31.35
CA SER A 739 -31.56 -13.05 32.52
C SER A 739 -31.04 -12.10 33.62
N LEU A 740 -30.57 -10.90 33.29
CA LEU A 740 -30.14 -9.90 34.28
C LEU A 740 -31.32 -9.15 34.90
N ILE A 741 -32.42 -8.99 34.15
CA ILE A 741 -33.68 -8.45 34.68
C ILE A 741 -34.31 -9.45 35.65
N ASP A 742 -34.39 -10.73 35.27
CA ASP A 742 -34.96 -11.79 36.12
C ASP A 742 -34.15 -12.01 37.42
N ARG A 743 -32.88 -11.60 37.44
CA ARG A 743 -31.99 -11.65 38.61
C ARG A 743 -31.90 -10.33 39.37
N ASP A 744 -32.78 -9.36 39.07
CA ASP A 744 -32.87 -8.05 39.72
C ASP A 744 -31.58 -7.19 39.65
N TYR A 745 -30.72 -7.39 38.65
CA TYR A 745 -29.56 -6.50 38.43
C TYR A 745 -29.95 -5.20 37.72
N MET A 746 -31.01 -5.24 36.92
CA MET A 746 -31.53 -4.11 36.14
C MET A 746 -33.02 -4.29 35.87
N GLU A 747 -33.75 -3.21 35.61
CA GLU A 747 -35.16 -3.24 35.24
C GLU A 747 -35.42 -2.42 33.97
N ARG A 748 -36.56 -2.64 33.33
CA ARG A 748 -37.03 -1.78 32.24
C ARG A 748 -37.73 -0.57 32.82
N ASP A 749 -37.54 0.57 32.18
CA ASP A 749 -38.31 1.77 32.47
C ASP A 749 -39.82 1.50 32.28
N LYS A 750 -40.64 2.11 33.15
CA LYS A 750 -42.09 1.87 33.21
C LYS A 750 -42.84 2.41 32.00
N ASP A 751 -42.31 3.48 31.40
CA ASP A 751 -42.93 4.20 30.30
C ASP A 751 -42.27 3.86 28.96
N ASN A 752 -40.98 3.44 28.97
CA ASN A 752 -40.23 3.13 27.76
C ASN A 752 -39.45 1.79 27.83
N PRO A 753 -39.93 0.71 27.19
CA PRO A 753 -39.26 -0.59 27.16
C PRO A 753 -37.85 -0.64 26.55
N ASN A 754 -37.42 0.44 25.87
CA ASN A 754 -36.08 0.60 25.29
C ASN A 754 -35.09 1.28 26.24
N THR A 755 -35.49 1.57 27.48
CA THR A 755 -34.64 2.16 28.52
C THR A 755 -34.53 1.19 29.68
N TYR A 756 -33.32 1.08 30.22
CA TYR A 756 -33.02 0.22 31.37
C TYR A 756 -32.51 1.04 32.55
N HIS A 757 -32.86 0.63 33.76
CA HIS A 757 -32.34 1.17 35.02
C HIS A 757 -31.55 0.10 35.77
N TYR A 758 -30.49 0.49 36.45
CA TYR A 758 -29.71 -0.38 37.33
C TYR A 758 -30.32 -0.42 38.74
N VAL A 759 -30.53 -1.64 39.28
CA VAL A 759 -31.34 -1.86 40.49
C VAL A 759 -30.53 -2.35 41.70
N ALA A 760 -29.34 -2.93 41.48
CA ALA A 760 -28.57 -3.66 42.50
C ALA A 760 -27.54 -2.85 43.33
#